data_AF-A0A7K1Y1D1-F1
#
_entry.id   AF-A0A7K1Y1D1-F1
#
_cell.length_a   1.000
_cell.length_b   1.000
_cell.length_c   1.000
_cell.angle_alpha   90.00
_cell.angle_beta   90.00
_cell.angle_gamma   90.00
#
_symmetry.space_group_name_H-M   'P 1'
#
loop_
_entity.id
_entity.type
_entity.pdbx_description
1 polymer ?
#
loop_
_entity_poly.entity_id
_entity_poly.type
_entity_poly.pdbx_seq_one_letter_code
_entity_poly.pdbx_strand_id
1 'polypeptide(L)'
;MDLRNIGTRIDDIPVKISYKIIELFSGGLYSSPNKAFEELVSNSYDARATNVAVYIPVDRLKENSTLWVCDNGDSMDREGLKSLWKIGESPKSGERKNGDRLQIGKFGIGKLATYILTYKLTYICKTAEGYFAVTMDYSNIHESTEQLILDEIQLTEEEAKTLIKPYTAVSGKNLVPFEMWGTASEPTWTFTIMSKLKPKVGEIQEGRLKWILSTALPLNPNFKLHFNGAELQSSKEKTKILQSWIFGQDDAIVDRNKEYTIGEYLGKPCVNLPNLSNVVGQVDLYKESLVKTKADDWGRSNGIFLMVRGRLVNLEATLPGMSALSHGIFNRIRITVHADELDDYITSTRENIKDSLPFEDLKRYIQRKFTEAKEYYFNLIEEEERLNLASYKVARASSGLSRRPFLVAARRIFSGEISNLVLTDIPERLTAQEKQEIIKELEDSLSGEAAVIKEIKWAALKPEDPIAKFDLLSGVVRVNIMHPFFANFIEDIKSKLPFELFAVTEVITEVSLIEQGVSEEDVREIIYRRDRVLRELTFSDKQNAPAVAALLRATLNDPDGLEDSVEKSFKTLGLETTPIGGNGKPDGKAVAYLEHRGSKENYSFTYDSKSTSKDRIMASTAHISGVDRHRRDYEADFAVIVAIDYQGAEDPNSAINKEAKHSKVTLIRASDLWSLILSAAPKQLGLKKLRELFETCHTVIETSKWIDDIKNSTVDQGPVKEILETAYDLIRNDTERPNITALRLTIKSKYPHLKDITSEQIKIHIQSLKTIVPNYITFENDEIGLQNTPAIILAQINQISSDTNIPFEFRDIFIQAFSQK
;
A
#
# COMPACT_ATOMS: atom_id res chain seq x y z
N MET A 1 23.42 -48.94 -4.81
CA MET A 1 24.89 -49.17 -4.76
C MET A 1 25.48 -48.17 -3.79
N ASP A 2 26.33 -48.59 -2.85
CA ASP A 2 27.04 -47.70 -1.92
C ASP A 2 28.37 -47.27 -2.56
N LEU A 3 28.72 -45.97 -2.50
CA LEU A 3 29.98 -45.46 -3.08
C LEU A 3 31.22 -46.11 -2.48
N ARG A 4 31.11 -46.69 -1.28
CA ARG A 4 32.18 -47.43 -0.62
C ARG A 4 32.73 -48.61 -1.42
N ASN A 5 32.03 -49.05 -2.47
CA ASN A 5 32.39 -50.22 -3.26
C ASN A 5 32.85 -49.90 -4.69
N ILE A 6 32.96 -48.62 -5.09
CA ILE A 6 33.31 -48.17 -6.44
C ILE A 6 34.26 -46.96 -6.35
N GLY A 7 35.32 -46.96 -7.17
CA GLY A 7 36.34 -45.91 -7.16
C GLY A 7 37.49 -46.15 -6.17
N THR A 8 38.45 -45.23 -6.17
CA THR A 8 39.64 -45.27 -5.30
C THR A 8 39.55 -44.17 -4.25
N ARG A 9 39.65 -44.52 -2.97
CA ARG A 9 39.82 -43.53 -1.89
C ARG A 9 41.20 -42.90 -2.00
N ILE A 10 41.24 -41.58 -2.04
CA ILE A 10 42.47 -40.80 -2.27
C ILE A 10 42.83 -39.88 -1.09
N ASP A 11 41.88 -39.51 -0.24
CA ASP A 11 42.12 -38.63 0.92
C ASP A 11 40.94 -38.67 1.92
N ASP A 12 41.09 -37.90 3.00
CA ASP A 12 40.11 -37.69 4.06
C ASP A 12 39.62 -36.23 4.08
N ILE A 13 38.30 -36.06 4.24
CA ILE A 13 37.68 -34.73 4.41
C ILE A 13 37.19 -34.60 5.86
N PRO A 14 37.87 -33.81 6.71
CA PRO A 14 37.43 -33.56 8.07
C PRO A 14 36.27 -32.57 8.10
N VAL A 15 35.16 -32.96 8.71
CA VAL A 15 33.95 -32.15 8.86
C VAL A 15 33.72 -31.84 10.32
N LYS A 16 33.92 -30.58 10.72
CA LYS A 16 33.59 -30.10 12.07
C LYS A 16 32.12 -29.77 12.13
N ILE A 17 31.33 -30.60 12.80
CA ILE A 17 29.89 -30.41 12.93
C ILE A 17 29.42 -30.95 14.27
N SER A 18 28.79 -30.10 15.08
CA SER A 18 28.18 -30.53 16.34
C SER A 18 26.74 -30.96 16.13
N TYR A 19 26.30 -31.97 16.88
CA TYR A 19 24.92 -32.47 16.83
C TYR A 19 23.88 -31.36 17.09
N LYS A 20 24.17 -30.46 18.03
CA LYS A 20 23.31 -29.33 18.39
C LYS A 20 23.09 -28.36 17.22
N ILE A 21 24.08 -28.17 16.35
CA ILE A 21 23.94 -27.35 15.14
C ILE A 21 22.93 -27.99 14.17
N ILE A 22 22.98 -29.30 13.98
CA ILE A 22 22.04 -30.03 13.12
C ILE A 22 20.62 -30.03 13.71
N GLU A 23 20.50 -30.22 15.02
CA GLU A 23 19.23 -30.14 15.74
C GLU A 23 18.58 -28.76 15.56
N LEU A 24 19.33 -27.68 15.78
CA LEU A 24 18.87 -26.30 15.57
C LEU A 24 18.46 -26.03 14.11
N PHE A 25 19.19 -26.58 13.13
CA PHE A 25 18.83 -26.48 11.72
C PHE A 25 17.56 -27.26 11.36
N SER A 26 17.34 -28.40 12.00
CA SER A 26 16.17 -29.27 11.77
C SER A 26 14.90 -28.84 12.54
N GLY A 27 15.06 -28.17 13.69
CA GLY A 27 13.98 -27.78 14.60
C GLY A 27 13.47 -26.34 14.45
N GLY A 28 14.20 -25.45 13.75
CA GLY A 28 13.81 -24.03 13.62
C GLY A 28 14.05 -23.38 12.25
N LEU A 29 15.20 -23.63 11.59
CA LEU A 29 15.57 -22.94 10.34
C LEU A 29 14.97 -23.55 9.06
N TYR A 30 14.92 -24.89 8.96
CA TYR A 30 14.44 -25.59 7.76
C TYR A 30 13.22 -26.46 8.09
N SER A 31 12.11 -25.81 8.41
CA SER A 31 10.84 -26.51 8.73
C SER A 31 10.21 -27.17 7.50
N SER A 32 10.42 -26.60 6.30
CA SER A 32 9.83 -27.04 5.03
C SER A 32 10.74 -28.01 4.26
N PRO A 33 10.25 -29.19 3.84
CA PRO A 33 11.02 -30.14 3.02
C PRO A 33 11.42 -29.59 1.65
N ASN A 34 10.68 -28.60 1.13
CA ASN A 34 10.95 -28.00 -0.17
C ASN A 34 12.21 -27.13 -0.19
N LYS A 35 12.65 -26.65 0.98
CA LYS A 35 13.78 -25.72 1.09
C LYS A 35 15.09 -26.35 0.66
N ALA A 36 15.27 -27.66 0.86
CA ALA A 36 16.45 -28.39 0.39
C ALA A 36 16.65 -28.28 -1.14
N PHE A 37 15.57 -28.38 -1.93
CA PHE A 37 15.65 -28.22 -3.38
C PHE A 37 15.93 -26.77 -3.78
N GLU A 38 15.33 -25.80 -3.08
CA GLU A 38 15.58 -24.37 -3.32
C GLU A 38 17.06 -24.04 -3.09
N GLU A 39 17.68 -24.57 -2.02
CA GLU A 39 19.10 -24.39 -1.72
C GLU A 39 20.02 -25.08 -2.75
N LEU A 40 19.70 -26.32 -3.16
CA LEU A 40 20.51 -27.04 -4.15
C LEU A 40 20.45 -26.37 -5.52
N VAL A 41 19.27 -25.97 -5.99
CA VAL A 41 19.12 -25.27 -7.27
C VAL A 41 19.76 -23.88 -7.21
N SER A 42 19.67 -23.19 -6.07
CA SER A 42 20.37 -21.92 -5.85
C SER A 42 21.90 -22.10 -5.92
N ASN A 43 22.44 -23.21 -5.41
CA ASN A 43 23.87 -23.49 -5.54
C ASN A 43 24.27 -23.74 -7.00
N SER A 44 23.44 -24.43 -7.78
CA SER A 44 23.65 -24.60 -9.22
C SER A 44 23.62 -23.25 -9.96
N TYR A 45 22.73 -22.33 -9.57
CA TYR A 45 22.70 -20.98 -10.11
C TYR A 45 23.99 -20.20 -9.81
N ASP A 46 24.46 -20.25 -8.56
CA ASP A 46 25.73 -19.64 -8.11
C ASP A 46 26.95 -20.24 -8.82
N ALA A 47 26.88 -21.52 -9.19
CA ALA A 47 27.87 -22.21 -10.00
C ALA A 47 27.78 -21.87 -11.49
N ARG A 48 27.02 -20.82 -11.85
CA ARG A 48 26.86 -20.35 -13.24
C ARG A 48 26.28 -21.40 -14.19
N ALA A 49 25.56 -22.41 -13.67
CA ALA A 49 24.92 -23.41 -14.50
C ALA A 49 23.94 -22.77 -15.50
N THR A 50 23.86 -23.33 -16.70
CA THR A 50 22.86 -22.93 -17.71
C THR A 50 21.67 -23.87 -17.72
N ASN A 51 21.88 -25.14 -17.34
CA ASN A 51 20.87 -26.15 -17.22
C ASN A 51 20.96 -26.83 -15.85
N VAL A 52 19.82 -26.93 -15.17
CA VAL A 52 19.67 -27.64 -13.90
C VAL A 52 18.51 -28.61 -14.02
N ALA A 53 18.68 -29.83 -13.52
CA ALA A 53 17.67 -30.87 -13.50
C ALA A 53 17.39 -31.31 -12.06
N VAL A 54 16.10 -31.36 -11.70
CA VAL A 54 15.60 -31.84 -10.42
C VAL A 54 14.74 -33.06 -10.67
N TYR A 55 14.97 -34.12 -9.88
CA TYR A 55 14.18 -35.34 -9.93
C TYR A 55 13.59 -35.71 -8.58
N ILE A 56 12.32 -36.10 -8.63
CA ILE A 56 11.58 -36.68 -7.52
C ILE A 56 10.77 -37.89 -8.04
N PRO A 57 10.90 -39.08 -7.41
CA PRO A 57 10.16 -40.26 -7.79
C PRO A 57 8.69 -40.13 -7.39
N VAL A 58 7.83 -40.86 -8.11
CA VAL A 58 6.37 -40.91 -7.85
C VAL A 58 6.10 -41.47 -6.46
N ASP A 59 6.71 -42.61 -6.12
CA ASP A 59 6.67 -43.18 -4.78
C ASP A 59 7.99 -42.89 -4.03
N ARG A 60 7.92 -41.96 -3.09
CA ARG A 60 9.08 -41.47 -2.33
C ARG A 60 9.35 -42.29 -1.07
N LEU A 61 8.38 -43.07 -0.61
CA LEU A 61 8.48 -43.88 0.61
C LEU A 61 8.91 -45.32 0.32
N LYS A 62 8.91 -45.72 -0.96
CA LYS A 62 9.48 -47.00 -1.39
C LYS A 62 10.96 -47.13 -0.99
N GLU A 63 11.31 -48.33 -0.58
CA GLU A 63 12.70 -48.70 -0.28
C GLU A 63 13.59 -48.47 -1.51
N ASN A 64 14.73 -47.80 -1.31
CA ASN A 64 15.67 -47.35 -2.35
C ASN A 64 15.23 -46.18 -3.25
N SER A 65 14.14 -45.46 -2.92
CA SER A 65 13.84 -44.20 -3.59
C SER A 65 14.94 -43.16 -3.36
N THR A 66 15.23 -42.36 -4.39
CA THR A 66 16.26 -41.32 -4.36
C THR A 66 15.74 -40.02 -4.95
N LEU A 67 16.19 -38.89 -4.39
CA LEU A 67 15.99 -37.55 -4.94
C LEU A 67 17.34 -37.07 -5.47
N TRP A 68 17.36 -36.31 -6.56
CA TRP A 68 18.63 -35.76 -7.05
C TRP A 68 18.48 -34.39 -7.73
N VAL A 69 19.57 -33.65 -7.73
CA VAL A 69 19.76 -32.39 -8.46
C VAL A 69 21.04 -32.49 -9.27
N CYS A 70 21.00 -32.12 -10.54
CA CYS A 70 22.15 -32.17 -11.45
C CYS A 70 22.27 -30.86 -12.23
N ASP A 71 23.46 -30.32 -12.33
CA ASP A 71 23.73 -29.08 -13.07
C ASP A 71 25.01 -29.17 -13.90
N ASN A 72 25.09 -28.36 -14.95
CA ASN A 72 26.28 -28.19 -15.81
C ASN A 72 27.12 -26.96 -15.42
N GLY A 73 27.08 -26.56 -14.15
CA GLY A 73 27.84 -25.41 -13.65
C GLY A 73 29.33 -25.71 -13.42
N ASP A 74 30.02 -24.69 -12.92
CA ASP A 74 31.36 -24.79 -12.36
C ASP A 74 31.34 -25.80 -11.20
N SER A 75 31.94 -26.97 -11.41
CA SER A 75 31.95 -28.07 -10.43
C SER A 75 33.13 -27.96 -9.47
N MET A 76 33.21 -28.90 -8.52
CA MET A 76 34.20 -28.88 -7.44
C MET A 76 35.30 -29.91 -7.66
N ASP A 77 36.54 -29.47 -7.63
CA ASP A 77 37.73 -30.33 -7.53
C ASP A 77 37.94 -30.81 -6.08
N ARG A 78 39.10 -31.39 -5.80
CA ARG A 78 39.46 -31.93 -4.48
C ARG A 78 39.38 -30.87 -3.37
N GLU A 79 39.98 -29.71 -3.61
CA GLU A 79 39.99 -28.60 -2.63
C GLU A 79 38.60 -27.96 -2.52
N GLY A 80 37.86 -27.89 -3.64
CA GLY A 80 36.47 -27.50 -3.69
C GLY A 80 35.57 -28.39 -2.83
N LEU A 81 35.74 -29.72 -2.90
CA LEU A 81 35.01 -30.68 -2.06
C LEU A 81 35.39 -30.58 -0.58
N LYS A 82 36.66 -30.34 -0.24
CA LYS A 82 37.07 -30.06 1.14
C LYS A 82 36.45 -28.76 1.67
N SER A 83 36.45 -27.71 0.84
CA SER A 83 35.83 -26.42 1.14
C SER A 83 34.32 -26.54 1.29
N LEU A 84 33.67 -27.34 0.44
CA LEU A 84 32.24 -27.64 0.51
C LEU A 84 31.83 -28.08 1.90
N TRP A 85 32.65 -28.88 2.59
CA TRP A 85 32.33 -29.43 3.91
C TRP A 85 32.79 -28.59 5.10
N LYS A 86 33.35 -27.39 4.87
CA LYS A 86 33.47 -26.38 5.94
C LYS A 86 32.07 -25.81 6.22
N ILE A 87 31.60 -25.94 7.45
CA ILE A 87 30.25 -25.49 7.85
C ILE A 87 30.35 -24.06 8.35
N GLY A 88 29.48 -23.17 7.85
CA GLY A 88 29.46 -21.75 8.27
C GLY A 88 30.51 -20.87 7.58
N GLU A 89 31.40 -21.45 6.78
CA GLU A 89 32.34 -20.73 5.93
C GLU A 89 31.84 -20.78 4.48
N SER A 90 31.75 -19.62 3.84
CA SER A 90 31.50 -19.52 2.40
C SER A 90 32.71 -18.84 1.76
N PRO A 91 33.44 -19.50 0.84
CA PRO A 91 34.53 -18.85 0.10
C PRO A 91 34.02 -17.75 -0.85
N LYS A 92 32.69 -17.59 -0.96
CA LYS A 92 31.96 -16.65 -1.81
C LYS A 92 32.03 -15.18 -1.32
N SER A 93 32.92 -14.83 -0.39
CA SER A 93 33.08 -13.47 0.17
C SER A 93 34.28 -12.68 -0.38
N GLY A 94 34.84 -13.07 -1.52
CA GLY A 94 35.92 -12.33 -2.20
C GLY A 94 35.39 -11.17 -3.08
N GLU A 95 36.22 -10.15 -3.31
CA GLU A 95 35.91 -8.98 -4.14
C GLU A 95 35.19 -9.36 -5.45
N ARG A 96 34.11 -8.61 -5.73
CA ARG A 96 33.36 -8.69 -6.99
C ARG A 96 34.32 -8.57 -8.16
N LYS A 97 34.47 -9.63 -8.95
CA LYS A 97 34.89 -9.45 -10.34
C LYS A 97 33.69 -8.87 -11.09
N ASN A 98 33.91 -7.77 -11.82
CA ASN A 98 32.88 -7.14 -12.63
C ASN A 98 32.29 -8.17 -13.61
N GLY A 99 31.03 -8.53 -13.41
CA GLY A 99 30.25 -9.35 -14.33
C GLY A 99 29.79 -10.72 -13.81
N ASP A 100 30.17 -11.18 -12.62
CA ASP A 100 29.61 -12.45 -12.15
C ASP A 100 28.12 -12.35 -11.77
N ARG A 101 27.34 -13.42 -12.04
CA ARG A 101 25.96 -13.57 -11.53
C ARG A 101 25.95 -13.30 -10.03
N LEU A 102 24.93 -12.56 -9.56
CA LEU A 102 24.71 -12.33 -8.13
C LEU A 102 24.63 -13.67 -7.41
N GLN A 103 25.62 -13.93 -6.56
CA GLN A 103 25.67 -15.14 -5.74
C GLN A 103 24.62 -15.02 -4.63
N ILE A 104 23.76 -16.04 -4.54
CA ILE A 104 22.66 -16.15 -3.58
C ILE A 104 23.18 -16.69 -2.25
N GLY A 105 24.06 -17.69 -2.28
CA GLY A 105 24.56 -18.39 -1.10
C GLY A 105 25.62 -17.59 -0.32
N LYS A 106 25.29 -17.15 0.90
CA LYS A 106 26.18 -16.33 1.75
C LYS A 106 26.82 -17.07 2.92
N PHE A 107 26.12 -18.04 3.51
CA PHE A 107 26.45 -18.55 4.85
C PHE A 107 27.09 -19.95 4.87
N GLY A 108 27.25 -20.62 3.72
CA GLY A 108 27.89 -21.95 3.65
C GLY A 108 27.09 -23.11 4.30
N ILE A 109 25.84 -22.90 4.70
CA ILE A 109 25.00 -23.88 5.42
C ILE A 109 23.88 -24.52 4.58
N GLY A 110 23.60 -24.03 3.37
CA GLY A 110 22.45 -24.46 2.56
C GLY A 110 22.41 -25.96 2.24
N LYS A 111 23.57 -26.60 2.06
CA LYS A 111 23.70 -28.06 1.87
C LYS A 111 23.10 -28.87 3.03
N LEU A 112 23.11 -28.33 4.25
CA LEU A 112 22.56 -28.99 5.44
C LEU A 112 21.03 -29.00 5.44
N ALA A 113 20.36 -28.19 4.62
CA ALA A 113 18.91 -28.27 4.44
C ALA A 113 18.48 -29.66 3.93
N THR A 114 19.37 -30.41 3.27
CA THR A 114 19.08 -31.79 2.83
C THR A 114 18.96 -32.79 4.00
N TYR A 115 19.48 -32.46 5.20
CA TYR A 115 19.40 -33.30 6.39
C TYR A 115 17.97 -33.69 6.74
N ILE A 116 16.98 -32.81 6.52
CA ILE A 116 15.57 -33.12 6.83
C ILE A 116 14.97 -34.16 5.87
N LEU A 117 15.57 -34.35 4.69
CA LEU A 117 15.07 -35.24 3.64
C LEU A 117 15.80 -36.58 3.57
N THR A 118 17.09 -36.62 3.92
CA THR A 118 17.96 -37.76 3.62
C THR A 118 18.84 -38.16 4.80
N TYR A 119 19.17 -39.45 4.90
CA TYR A 119 20.27 -39.91 5.75
C TYR A 119 21.60 -39.87 5.01
N LYS A 120 21.63 -40.10 3.69
CA LYS A 120 22.86 -40.01 2.89
C LYS A 120 22.76 -38.94 1.82
N LEU A 121 23.76 -38.06 1.76
CA LEU A 121 23.94 -37.05 0.72
C LEU A 121 25.26 -37.30 -0.01
N THR A 122 25.17 -37.54 -1.31
CA THR A 122 26.33 -37.78 -2.18
C THR A 122 26.49 -36.63 -3.15
N TYR A 123 27.73 -36.17 -3.33
CA TYR A 123 28.14 -35.34 -4.46
C TYR A 123 29.04 -36.14 -5.39
N ILE A 124 28.80 -36.03 -6.69
CA ILE A 124 29.69 -36.50 -7.75
C ILE A 124 29.97 -35.31 -8.66
N CYS A 125 31.24 -34.97 -8.80
CA CYS A 125 31.70 -33.78 -9.50
C CYS A 125 32.57 -34.19 -10.69
N LYS A 126 32.32 -33.61 -11.86
CA LYS A 126 33.23 -33.68 -13.01
C LYS A 126 33.97 -32.36 -13.14
N THR A 127 35.29 -32.42 -13.17
CA THR A 127 36.17 -31.29 -13.47
C THR A 127 37.18 -31.65 -14.56
N ALA A 128 38.01 -30.69 -14.97
CA ALA A 128 39.14 -30.97 -15.86
C ALA A 128 40.16 -31.96 -15.25
N GLU A 129 40.19 -32.10 -13.92
CA GLU A 129 41.11 -32.99 -13.20
C GLU A 129 40.59 -34.42 -13.06
N GLY A 130 39.30 -34.66 -13.37
CA GLY A 130 38.66 -35.97 -13.31
C GLY A 130 37.32 -35.96 -12.59
N TYR A 131 36.94 -37.13 -12.09
CA TYR A 131 35.67 -37.33 -11.38
C TYR A 131 35.94 -37.57 -9.90
N PHE A 132 35.30 -36.79 -9.05
CA PHE A 132 35.44 -36.88 -7.59
C PHE A 132 34.09 -37.08 -6.94
N ALA A 133 34.05 -37.86 -5.86
CA ALA A 133 32.84 -38.11 -5.11
C ALA A 133 33.07 -38.09 -3.60
N VAL A 134 32.05 -37.63 -2.87
CA VAL A 134 32.03 -37.63 -1.41
C VAL A 134 30.61 -37.94 -0.94
N THR A 135 30.49 -38.69 0.16
CA THR A 135 29.19 -39.01 0.77
C THR A 135 29.18 -38.63 2.24
N MET A 136 28.23 -37.78 2.61
CA MET A 136 27.87 -37.52 4.00
C MET A 136 26.79 -38.51 4.43
N ASP A 137 27.07 -39.28 5.49
CA ASP A 137 26.07 -40.15 6.14
C ASP A 137 25.67 -39.52 7.48
N TYR A 138 24.52 -38.83 7.47
CA TYR A 138 23.98 -38.14 8.62
C TYR A 138 23.59 -39.08 9.77
N SER A 139 23.48 -40.40 9.54
CA SER A 139 23.26 -41.35 10.64
C SER A 139 24.47 -41.49 11.57
N ASN A 140 25.66 -41.04 11.14
CA ASN A 140 26.88 -41.12 11.93
C ASN A 140 27.04 -39.92 12.89
N ILE A 141 26.07 -39.01 12.94
CA ILE A 141 26.12 -37.80 13.78
C ILE A 141 25.27 -38.04 15.03
N HIS A 142 25.94 -38.06 16.18
CA HIS A 142 25.37 -38.29 17.51
C HIS A 142 25.72 -37.14 18.45
N GLU A 143 25.09 -37.05 19.62
CA GLU A 143 25.27 -35.94 20.58
C GLU A 143 26.74 -35.61 20.91
N SER A 144 27.61 -36.62 20.94
CA SER A 144 29.05 -36.48 21.22
C SER A 144 29.94 -36.27 19.98
N THR A 145 29.36 -36.16 18.79
CA THR A 145 30.12 -35.96 17.55
C THR A 145 30.61 -34.51 17.47
N GLU A 146 31.92 -34.32 17.56
CA GLU A 146 32.58 -33.02 17.31
C GLU A 146 33.15 -32.91 15.89
N GLN A 147 33.52 -34.06 15.31
CA GLN A 147 34.11 -34.15 13.98
C GLN A 147 33.75 -35.48 13.30
N LEU A 148 33.49 -35.43 12.00
CA LEU A 148 33.36 -36.57 11.11
C LEU A 148 34.50 -36.58 10.09
N ILE A 149 34.84 -37.76 9.58
CA ILE A 149 35.76 -37.93 8.46
C ILE A 149 34.97 -38.53 7.30
N LEU A 150 34.99 -37.88 6.14
CA LEU A 150 34.42 -38.40 4.91
C LEU A 150 35.52 -38.90 3.99
N ASP A 151 35.25 -39.97 3.26
CA ASP A 151 36.17 -40.49 2.26
C ASP A 151 36.10 -39.64 0.99
N GLU A 152 37.24 -39.12 0.53
CA GLU A 152 37.39 -38.49 -0.79
C GLU A 152 37.66 -39.60 -1.83
N ILE A 153 36.75 -39.78 -2.77
CA ILE A 153 36.82 -40.85 -3.77
C ILE A 153 37.13 -40.26 -5.15
N GLN A 154 38.10 -40.83 -5.86
CA GLN A 154 38.33 -40.60 -7.28
C GLN A 154 37.67 -41.71 -8.10
N LEU A 155 37.01 -41.31 -9.18
CA LEU A 155 36.31 -42.21 -10.11
C LEU A 155 36.90 -42.09 -11.51
N THR A 156 36.91 -43.20 -12.24
CA THR A 156 37.03 -43.19 -13.70
C THR A 156 35.69 -42.81 -14.35
N GLU A 157 35.69 -42.40 -15.62
CA GLU A 157 34.45 -42.06 -16.33
C GLU A 157 33.47 -43.24 -16.37
N GLU A 158 33.95 -44.46 -16.61
CA GLU A 158 33.10 -45.65 -16.66
C GLU A 158 32.52 -46.02 -15.29
N GLU A 159 33.26 -45.80 -14.20
CA GLU A 159 32.74 -45.96 -12.84
C GLU A 159 31.68 -44.91 -12.50
N ALA A 160 31.93 -43.63 -12.82
CA ALA A 160 30.97 -42.55 -12.60
C ALA A 160 29.69 -42.77 -13.42
N LYS A 161 29.82 -43.20 -14.66
CA LYS A 161 28.71 -43.56 -15.56
C LYS A 161 27.92 -44.75 -15.04
N THR A 162 28.60 -45.79 -14.57
CA THR A 162 27.95 -46.96 -13.96
C THR A 162 27.16 -46.58 -12.71
N LEU A 163 27.69 -45.65 -11.92
CA LEU A 163 27.04 -45.14 -10.71
C LEU A 163 25.82 -44.26 -11.00
N ILE A 164 25.90 -43.38 -12.01
CA ILE A 164 24.88 -42.35 -12.28
C ILE A 164 23.74 -42.87 -13.18
N LYS A 165 24.05 -43.75 -14.16
CA LYS A 165 23.09 -44.24 -15.15
C LYS A 165 21.77 -44.77 -14.57
N PRO A 166 21.74 -45.49 -13.42
CA PRO A 166 20.49 -45.93 -12.80
C PRO A 166 19.55 -44.79 -12.38
N TYR A 167 20.07 -43.58 -12.13
CA TYR A 167 19.30 -42.43 -11.67
C TYR A 167 18.82 -41.53 -12.80
N THR A 168 19.57 -41.46 -13.90
CA THR A 168 19.28 -40.53 -15.01
C THR A 168 18.43 -41.15 -16.12
N ALA A 169 18.45 -42.48 -16.26
CA ALA A 169 17.67 -43.22 -17.25
C ALA A 169 16.40 -43.82 -16.63
N VAL A 170 15.29 -43.07 -16.62
CA VAL A 170 13.99 -43.54 -16.12
C VAL A 170 13.07 -43.84 -17.30
N SER A 171 12.55 -45.07 -17.39
CA SER A 171 11.65 -45.52 -18.47
C SER A 171 12.19 -45.27 -19.88
N GLY A 172 13.51 -45.41 -20.07
CA GLY A 172 14.18 -45.21 -21.37
C GLY A 172 14.41 -43.75 -21.78
N LYS A 173 14.05 -42.77 -20.94
CA LYS A 173 14.32 -41.34 -21.17
C LYS A 173 15.46 -40.87 -20.28
N ASN A 174 16.40 -40.12 -20.86
CA ASN A 174 17.39 -39.37 -20.09
C ASN A 174 16.71 -38.13 -19.48
N LEU A 175 16.79 -37.98 -18.17
CA LEU A 175 16.20 -36.86 -17.44
C LEU A 175 17.14 -35.66 -17.30
N VAL A 176 18.42 -35.82 -17.65
CA VAL A 176 19.42 -34.76 -17.65
C VAL A 176 19.41 -34.05 -19.01
N PRO A 177 19.29 -32.71 -19.06
CA PRO A 177 19.11 -31.94 -20.29
C PRO A 177 20.42 -31.62 -21.05
N PHE A 178 21.55 -32.23 -20.65
CA PHE A 178 22.86 -32.02 -21.26
C PHE A 178 23.66 -33.32 -21.31
N GLU A 179 24.70 -33.35 -22.16
CA GLU A 179 25.55 -34.52 -22.36
C GLU A 179 26.57 -34.66 -21.23
N MET A 180 26.49 -35.76 -20.48
CA MET A 180 27.37 -36.01 -19.32
C MET A 180 28.63 -36.82 -19.66
N TRP A 181 28.66 -37.49 -20.82
CA TRP A 181 29.67 -38.51 -21.15
C TRP A 181 30.22 -38.35 -22.57
N GLY A 182 31.43 -38.84 -22.83
CA GLY A 182 32.04 -38.84 -24.15
C GLY A 182 32.48 -37.45 -24.66
N THR A 183 32.76 -37.37 -25.97
CA THR A 183 33.39 -36.19 -26.59
C THR A 183 32.52 -34.94 -26.65
N ALA A 184 31.20 -35.10 -26.58
CA ALA A 184 30.23 -34.01 -26.58
C ALA A 184 29.83 -33.58 -25.15
N SER A 185 30.47 -34.14 -24.12
CA SER A 185 30.10 -33.88 -22.74
C SER A 185 30.42 -32.46 -22.30
N GLU A 186 29.56 -31.89 -21.46
CA GLU A 186 29.85 -30.66 -20.72
C GLU A 186 31.20 -30.77 -19.97
N PRO A 187 32.04 -29.73 -20.00
CA PRO A 187 33.38 -29.79 -19.42
C PRO A 187 33.34 -30.03 -17.90
N THR A 188 32.33 -29.50 -17.23
CA THR A 188 32.08 -29.68 -15.80
C THR A 188 30.60 -29.92 -15.52
N TRP A 189 30.30 -30.67 -14.47
CA TRP A 189 28.95 -30.84 -13.95
C TRP A 189 28.97 -31.35 -12.51
N THR A 190 27.91 -31.08 -11.75
CA THR A 190 27.72 -31.57 -10.39
C THR A 190 26.45 -32.40 -10.30
N PHE A 191 26.53 -33.59 -9.72
CA PHE A 191 25.40 -34.50 -9.51
C PHE A 191 25.23 -34.79 -8.01
N THR A 192 24.14 -34.30 -7.43
CA THR A 192 23.84 -34.43 -5.99
C THR A 192 22.73 -35.45 -5.77
N ILE A 193 22.98 -36.48 -4.96
CA ILE A 193 22.05 -37.58 -4.69
C ILE A 193 21.67 -37.61 -3.21
N MET A 194 20.38 -37.62 -2.94
CA MET A 194 19.80 -37.87 -1.63
C MET A 194 19.23 -39.30 -1.62
N SER A 195 19.82 -40.16 -0.80
CA SER A 195 19.45 -41.58 -0.68
C SER A 195 19.30 -42.01 0.79
N LYS A 196 18.61 -43.14 1.04
CA LYS A 196 18.07 -43.46 2.37
C LYS A 196 17.21 -42.30 2.88
N LEU A 197 16.07 -42.08 2.23
CA LEU A 197 15.22 -40.94 2.51
C LEU A 197 14.56 -41.05 3.89
N LYS A 198 14.39 -39.90 4.56
CA LYS A 198 13.68 -39.78 5.84
C LYS A 198 12.16 -39.71 5.59
N PRO A 199 11.30 -40.10 6.56
CA PRO A 199 9.84 -40.05 6.38
C PRO A 199 9.28 -38.69 5.91
N LYS A 200 9.95 -37.60 6.27
CA LYS A 200 9.59 -36.22 5.90
C LYS A 200 9.55 -35.96 4.39
N VAL A 201 10.17 -36.80 3.55
CA VAL A 201 10.00 -36.71 2.08
C VAL A 201 8.55 -36.96 1.64
N GLY A 202 7.75 -37.66 2.44
CA GLY A 202 6.33 -37.88 2.18
C GLY A 202 5.49 -36.60 2.24
N GLU A 203 5.97 -35.55 2.93
CA GLU A 203 5.33 -34.24 3.00
C GLU A 203 5.52 -33.42 1.71
N ILE A 204 6.43 -33.82 0.81
CA ILE A 204 6.66 -33.12 -0.45
C ILE A 204 5.46 -33.34 -1.38
N GLN A 205 4.70 -32.27 -1.59
CA GLN A 205 3.69 -32.19 -2.62
C GLN A 205 4.33 -31.69 -3.92
N GLU A 206 4.33 -32.53 -4.96
CA GLU A 206 4.99 -32.23 -6.24
C GLU A 206 4.48 -30.91 -6.85
N GLY A 207 3.17 -30.69 -6.85
CA GLY A 207 2.57 -29.45 -7.35
C GLY A 207 3.05 -28.21 -6.57
N ARG A 208 3.20 -28.32 -5.24
CA ARG A 208 3.70 -27.23 -4.39
C ARG A 208 5.18 -26.95 -4.67
N LEU A 209 6.00 -27.98 -4.82
CA LEU A 209 7.42 -27.79 -5.13
C LEU A 209 7.62 -27.21 -6.53
N LYS A 210 6.90 -27.71 -7.55
CA LYS A 210 6.88 -27.13 -8.89
C LYS A 210 6.49 -25.65 -8.83
N TRP A 211 5.45 -25.31 -8.08
CA TRP A 211 5.02 -23.92 -7.89
C TRP A 211 6.12 -23.07 -7.23
N ILE A 212 6.74 -23.54 -6.13
CA ILE A 212 7.85 -22.84 -5.45
C ILE A 212 9.00 -22.57 -6.42
N LEU A 213 9.48 -23.60 -7.12
CA LEU A 213 10.58 -23.48 -8.07
C LEU A 213 10.22 -22.57 -9.25
N SER A 214 8.99 -22.66 -9.79
CA SER A 214 8.53 -21.79 -10.88
C SER A 214 8.42 -20.32 -10.47
N THR A 215 8.12 -20.06 -9.20
CA THR A 215 8.01 -18.70 -8.64
C THR A 215 9.37 -18.10 -8.34
N ALA A 216 10.37 -18.93 -8.03
CA ALA A 216 11.77 -18.53 -7.86
C ALA A 216 12.52 -18.42 -9.19
N LEU A 217 12.00 -18.96 -10.29
CA LEU A 217 12.66 -18.93 -11.59
C LEU A 217 12.53 -17.54 -12.25
N PRO A 218 13.64 -16.84 -12.54
CA PRO A 218 13.60 -15.56 -13.25
C PRO A 218 13.31 -15.77 -14.75
N LEU A 219 12.85 -14.72 -15.44
CA LEU A 219 12.76 -14.68 -16.91
C LEU A 219 14.14 -14.49 -17.57
N ASN A 220 15.15 -15.24 -17.11
CA ASN A 220 16.52 -15.17 -17.61
C ASN A 220 16.76 -16.26 -18.66
N PRO A 221 17.06 -15.91 -19.93
CA PRO A 221 17.28 -16.89 -20.99
C PRO A 221 18.51 -17.80 -20.77
N ASN A 222 19.46 -17.41 -19.93
CA ASN A 222 20.69 -18.17 -19.66
C ASN A 222 20.55 -19.19 -18.51
N PHE A 223 19.37 -19.41 -17.94
CA PHE A 223 19.16 -20.37 -16.86
C PHE A 223 17.86 -21.14 -17.05
N LYS A 224 17.97 -22.46 -17.24
CA LYS A 224 16.85 -23.37 -17.44
C LYS A 224 16.79 -24.40 -16.32
N LEU A 225 15.58 -24.60 -15.79
CA LEU A 225 15.31 -25.58 -14.75
C LEU A 225 14.38 -26.66 -15.30
N HIS A 226 14.82 -27.91 -15.25
CA HIS A 226 14.05 -29.08 -15.65
C HIS A 226 13.58 -29.84 -14.41
N PHE A 227 12.29 -30.15 -14.33
CA PHE A 227 11.69 -30.93 -13.26
C PHE A 227 11.14 -32.24 -13.81
N ASN A 228 11.66 -33.38 -13.35
CA ASN A 228 11.31 -34.71 -13.84
C ASN A 228 11.41 -34.83 -15.38
N GLY A 229 12.43 -34.21 -15.98
CA GLY A 229 12.71 -34.24 -17.42
C GLY A 229 11.93 -33.21 -18.27
N ALA A 230 11.02 -32.43 -17.69
CA ALA A 230 10.30 -31.36 -18.40
C ALA A 230 10.83 -29.98 -17.98
N GLU A 231 11.00 -29.06 -18.94
CA GLU A 231 11.39 -27.68 -18.64
C GLU A 231 10.29 -26.96 -17.85
N LEU A 232 10.64 -26.41 -16.69
CA LEU A 232 9.74 -25.69 -15.81
C LEU A 232 9.70 -24.22 -16.26
N GLN A 233 8.52 -23.73 -16.65
CA GLN A 233 8.33 -22.34 -17.04
C GLN A 233 8.21 -21.43 -15.82
N SER A 234 8.67 -20.18 -15.94
CA SER A 234 8.56 -19.20 -14.84
C SER A 234 7.09 -18.83 -14.62
N SER A 235 6.69 -18.64 -13.36
CA SER A 235 5.35 -18.13 -13.06
C SER A 235 5.10 -16.74 -13.66
N LYS A 236 6.18 -15.98 -13.91
CA LYS A 236 6.12 -14.63 -14.48
C LYS A 236 5.73 -14.62 -15.96
N GLU A 237 5.84 -15.74 -16.68
CA GLU A 237 5.37 -15.84 -18.06
C GLU A 237 3.84 -15.74 -18.19
N LYS A 238 3.12 -16.03 -17.10
CA LYS A 238 1.65 -15.90 -17.05
C LYS A 238 1.19 -14.45 -16.85
N THR A 239 2.11 -13.52 -16.61
CA THR A 239 1.79 -12.11 -16.36
C THR A 239 1.21 -11.50 -17.63
N LYS A 240 0.05 -10.84 -17.53
CA LYS A 240 -0.61 -10.23 -18.69
C LYS A 240 0.28 -9.15 -19.31
N ILE A 241 0.64 -9.35 -20.58
CA ILE A 241 1.26 -8.33 -21.43
C ILE A 241 0.17 -7.34 -21.86
N LEU A 242 0.41 -6.06 -21.66
CA LEU A 242 -0.45 -4.97 -22.15
C LEU A 242 -0.19 -4.70 -23.63
N GLN A 243 1.10 -4.64 -24.02
CA GLN A 243 1.53 -4.38 -25.37
C GLN A 243 2.94 -4.91 -25.63
N SER A 244 3.20 -5.34 -26.86
CA SER A 244 4.53 -5.75 -27.34
C SER A 244 4.92 -4.95 -28.59
N TRP A 245 6.18 -4.57 -28.69
CA TRP A 245 6.77 -3.93 -29.87
C TRP A 245 7.92 -4.77 -30.38
N ILE A 246 7.84 -5.22 -31.63
CA ILE A 246 8.88 -6.02 -32.29
C ILE A 246 9.75 -5.09 -33.12
N PHE A 247 11.08 -5.23 -33.01
CA PHE A 247 12.02 -4.38 -33.74
C PHE A 247 11.89 -4.62 -35.24
N GLY A 248 11.70 -3.53 -36.01
CA GLY A 248 11.59 -3.60 -37.47
C GLY A 248 10.23 -4.07 -38.01
N GLN A 249 9.24 -4.31 -37.13
CA GLN A 249 7.86 -4.59 -37.52
C GLN A 249 6.96 -3.43 -37.06
N ASP A 250 6.29 -2.76 -38.00
CA ASP A 250 5.44 -1.60 -37.75
C ASP A 250 6.13 -0.57 -36.82
N ASP A 251 7.42 -0.33 -37.08
CA ASP A 251 8.31 0.33 -36.15
C ASP A 251 8.35 1.85 -36.36
N ALA A 252 7.48 2.56 -35.63
CA ALA A 252 7.39 4.01 -35.67
C ALA A 252 8.70 4.76 -35.35
N ILE A 253 9.64 4.14 -34.63
CA ILE A 253 10.95 4.75 -34.33
C ILE A 253 11.84 4.75 -35.58
N VAL A 254 11.75 3.71 -36.41
CA VAL A 254 12.46 3.61 -37.69
C VAL A 254 11.83 4.57 -38.70
N ASP A 255 10.49 4.62 -38.79
CA ASP A 255 9.79 5.53 -39.71
C ASP A 255 10.15 7.01 -39.49
N ARG A 256 10.37 7.40 -38.23
CA ARG A 256 10.75 8.77 -37.85
C ARG A 256 12.25 9.04 -37.97
N ASN A 257 13.08 8.03 -38.22
CA ASN A 257 14.52 8.18 -38.33
C ASN A 257 15.05 7.66 -39.68
N LYS A 258 15.40 8.59 -40.57
CA LYS A 258 15.88 8.29 -41.93
C LYS A 258 17.19 7.50 -41.98
N GLU A 259 17.92 7.42 -40.88
CA GLU A 259 19.18 6.67 -40.79
C GLU A 259 18.96 5.19 -40.42
N TYR A 260 17.76 4.80 -40.00
CA TYR A 260 17.43 3.42 -39.64
C TYR A 260 16.70 2.75 -40.82
N THR A 261 16.98 1.47 -41.04
CA THR A 261 16.26 0.68 -42.05
C THR A 261 15.75 -0.61 -41.45
N ILE A 262 14.62 -1.10 -41.95
CA ILE A 262 14.09 -2.41 -41.59
C ILE A 262 14.64 -3.48 -42.53
N GLY A 263 14.77 -4.69 -42.03
CA GLY A 263 15.18 -5.85 -42.80
C GLY A 263 14.66 -7.15 -42.19
N GLU A 264 15.19 -8.26 -42.68
CA GLU A 264 14.91 -9.59 -42.16
C GLU A 264 16.23 -10.30 -41.87
N TYR A 265 16.38 -10.81 -40.65
CA TYR A 265 17.54 -11.59 -40.22
C TYR A 265 17.08 -12.90 -39.59
N LEU A 266 17.55 -14.03 -40.14
CA LEU A 266 17.18 -15.37 -39.70
C LEU A 266 15.65 -15.61 -39.61
N GLY A 267 14.89 -15.09 -40.58
CA GLY A 267 13.43 -15.27 -40.63
C GLY A 267 12.65 -14.35 -39.69
N LYS A 268 13.29 -13.34 -39.08
CA LYS A 268 12.67 -12.40 -38.14
C LYS A 268 12.85 -10.95 -38.60
N PRO A 269 11.87 -10.07 -38.35
CA PRO A 269 12.04 -8.64 -38.52
C PRO A 269 13.26 -8.13 -37.74
N CYS A 270 14.07 -7.30 -38.38
CA CYS A 270 15.23 -6.69 -37.77
C CYS A 270 15.34 -5.20 -38.13
N VAL A 271 16.15 -4.48 -37.35
CA VAL A 271 16.52 -3.10 -37.63
C VAL A 271 18.02 -3.03 -37.92
N ASN A 272 18.37 -2.29 -38.96
CA ASN A 272 19.74 -1.89 -39.24
C ASN A 272 19.91 -0.43 -38.80
N LEU A 273 20.80 -0.24 -37.85
CA LEU A 273 21.26 1.05 -37.33
C LEU A 273 22.52 1.49 -38.11
N PRO A 274 22.95 2.76 -38.02
CA PRO A 274 24.04 3.30 -38.84
C PRO A 274 25.34 2.52 -38.74
N ASN A 275 25.68 2.05 -37.53
CA ASN A 275 26.90 1.30 -37.27
C ASN A 275 26.63 -0.15 -36.81
N LEU A 276 25.38 -0.62 -36.82
CA LEU A 276 25.01 -1.95 -36.30
C LEU A 276 23.84 -2.54 -37.09
N SER A 277 24.08 -3.62 -37.83
CA SER A 277 23.07 -4.27 -38.66
C SER A 277 22.45 -5.49 -37.96
N ASN A 278 21.33 -5.97 -38.51
CA ASN A 278 20.68 -7.21 -38.11
C ASN A 278 20.23 -7.26 -36.63
N VAL A 279 19.83 -6.12 -36.06
CA VAL A 279 19.37 -6.05 -34.67
C VAL A 279 17.94 -6.60 -34.59
N VAL A 280 17.76 -7.75 -33.96
CA VAL A 280 16.45 -8.36 -33.72
C VAL A 280 16.07 -8.16 -32.26
N GLY A 281 14.82 -7.84 -31.96
CA GLY A 281 14.42 -7.69 -30.57
C GLY A 281 12.95 -7.39 -30.38
N GLN A 282 12.55 -7.30 -29.11
CA GLN A 282 11.19 -6.95 -28.72
C GLN A 282 11.17 -6.23 -27.37
N VAL A 283 10.18 -5.36 -27.18
CA VAL A 283 9.80 -4.75 -25.90
C VAL A 283 8.46 -5.32 -25.48
N ASP A 284 8.37 -5.87 -24.28
CA ASP A 284 7.13 -6.34 -23.67
C ASP A 284 6.80 -5.48 -22.44
N LEU A 285 5.62 -4.86 -22.44
CA LEU A 285 5.08 -4.11 -21.31
C LEU A 285 4.03 -4.93 -20.56
N TYR A 286 4.20 -5.09 -19.26
CA TYR A 286 3.36 -5.94 -18.42
C TYR A 286 2.39 -5.12 -17.56
N LYS A 287 1.19 -5.67 -17.33
CA LYS A 287 0.16 -5.05 -16.47
C LYS A 287 0.60 -4.97 -15.01
N GLU A 288 1.42 -5.91 -14.55
CA GLU A 288 1.93 -5.99 -13.19
C GLU A 288 3.45 -5.77 -13.14
N SER A 289 3.97 -5.40 -11.98
CA SER A 289 5.43 -5.28 -11.76
C SER A 289 6.07 -6.66 -11.80
N LEU A 290 7.14 -6.80 -12.58
CA LEU A 290 7.98 -8.00 -12.63
C LEU A 290 8.99 -8.06 -11.49
N VAL A 291 9.20 -6.94 -10.78
CA VAL A 291 10.03 -6.83 -9.57
C VAL A 291 9.10 -6.91 -8.37
N LYS A 292 9.17 -8.00 -7.59
CA LYS A 292 8.38 -8.23 -6.34
C LYS A 292 8.55 -9.63 -5.71
N THR A 293 9.53 -10.44 -6.11
CA THR A 293 9.52 -11.90 -5.77
C THR A 293 10.90 -12.46 -5.44
N LYS A 294 10.93 -13.65 -4.81
CA LYS A 294 12.15 -14.49 -4.64
C LYS A 294 12.94 -14.70 -5.94
N ALA A 295 12.30 -14.64 -7.11
CA ALA A 295 13.00 -14.75 -8.38
C ALA A 295 14.02 -13.64 -8.61
N ASP A 296 13.84 -12.46 -8.02
CA ASP A 296 14.78 -11.34 -8.18
C ASP A 296 16.11 -11.62 -7.46
N ASP A 297 16.11 -12.48 -6.44
CA ASP A 297 17.33 -13.02 -5.81
C ASP A 297 18.10 -13.93 -6.78
N TRP A 298 17.36 -14.68 -7.63
CA TRP A 298 17.92 -15.60 -8.61
C TRP A 298 18.25 -14.91 -9.93
N GLY A 299 17.79 -13.70 -10.19
CA GLY A 299 18.07 -12.98 -11.42
C GLY A 299 16.95 -12.04 -11.82
N ARG A 300 17.29 -11.01 -12.60
CA ARG A 300 16.29 -10.04 -13.03
C ARG A 300 15.33 -10.63 -14.06
N SER A 301 14.08 -10.19 -13.98
CA SER A 301 13.03 -10.53 -14.95
C SER A 301 12.59 -9.33 -15.79
N ASN A 302 13.09 -8.14 -15.47
CA ASN A 302 12.82 -6.87 -16.14
C ASN A 302 14.11 -6.20 -16.63
N GLY A 303 13.95 -5.15 -17.43
CA GLY A 303 15.05 -4.41 -18.04
C GLY A 303 15.49 -4.99 -19.38
N ILE A 304 16.71 -4.67 -19.80
CA ILE A 304 17.26 -4.95 -21.14
C ILE A 304 18.06 -6.23 -21.12
N PHE A 305 17.76 -7.22 -21.96
CA PHE A 305 18.46 -8.48 -22.11
C PHE A 305 19.14 -8.49 -23.48
N LEU A 306 20.43 -8.13 -23.51
CA LEU A 306 21.26 -8.09 -24.71
C LEU A 306 21.94 -9.43 -24.94
N MET A 307 21.57 -10.07 -26.04
CA MET A 307 22.09 -11.34 -26.52
C MET A 307 23.08 -11.09 -27.67
N VAL A 308 24.25 -11.70 -27.59
CA VAL A 308 25.25 -11.72 -28.68
C VAL A 308 25.63 -13.16 -28.94
N ARG A 309 25.44 -13.63 -30.18
CA ARG A 309 25.63 -15.03 -30.59
C ARG A 309 24.92 -16.03 -29.67
N GLY A 310 23.69 -15.69 -29.29
CA GLY A 310 22.84 -16.52 -28.43
C GLY A 310 23.19 -16.50 -26.94
N ARG A 311 24.08 -15.60 -26.48
CA ARG A 311 24.47 -15.49 -25.06
C ARG A 311 24.05 -14.14 -24.46
N LEU A 312 23.42 -14.14 -23.28
CA LEU A 312 23.17 -12.90 -22.53
C LEU A 312 24.50 -12.29 -22.09
N VAL A 313 24.77 -11.06 -22.51
CA VAL A 313 26.00 -10.33 -22.21
C VAL A 313 25.83 -9.42 -21.00
N ASN A 314 24.71 -8.71 -20.85
CA ASN A 314 24.55 -7.73 -19.77
C ASN A 314 23.80 -8.27 -18.54
N LEU A 315 24.38 -8.10 -17.37
CA LEU A 315 23.82 -8.62 -16.11
C LEU A 315 22.96 -7.59 -15.40
N GLU A 316 23.34 -6.32 -15.48
CA GLU A 316 22.57 -5.19 -14.98
C GLU A 316 21.29 -5.01 -15.80
N ALA A 317 20.26 -4.44 -15.17
CA ALA A 317 18.97 -4.22 -15.81
C ALA A 317 19.04 -3.19 -16.96
N THR A 318 20.01 -2.28 -16.91
CA THR A 318 20.29 -1.30 -17.96
C THR A 318 21.61 -1.62 -18.67
N LEU A 319 21.80 -1.07 -19.87
CA LEU A 319 23.10 -1.13 -20.54
C LEU A 319 24.05 -0.07 -19.93
N PRO A 320 25.37 -0.36 -19.86
CA PRO A 320 26.35 0.60 -19.37
C PRO A 320 26.29 1.94 -20.10
N GLY A 321 26.38 3.03 -19.34
CA GLY A 321 26.32 4.39 -19.87
C GLY A 321 24.92 4.90 -20.22
N MET A 322 23.85 4.10 -20.02
CA MET A 322 22.47 4.61 -20.12
C MET A 322 22.09 5.40 -18.86
N SER A 323 21.30 6.46 -19.03
CA SER A 323 20.69 7.19 -17.92
C SER A 323 19.68 6.32 -17.17
N ALA A 324 19.45 6.62 -15.88
CA ALA A 324 18.48 5.90 -15.07
C ALA A 324 17.08 6.01 -15.70
N LEU A 325 16.52 4.85 -16.08
CA LEU A 325 15.16 4.75 -16.60
C LEU A 325 14.16 4.87 -15.45
N SER A 326 13.02 5.55 -15.68
CA SER A 326 12.06 5.87 -14.61
C SER A 326 11.58 4.62 -13.85
N HIS A 327 11.86 4.57 -12.53
CA HIS A 327 11.72 3.38 -11.67
C HIS A 327 10.33 2.70 -11.71
N GLY A 328 9.23 3.42 -11.94
CA GLY A 328 7.88 2.87 -11.93
C GLY A 328 7.58 1.91 -13.10
N ILE A 329 7.80 2.38 -14.32
CA ILE A 329 7.55 1.60 -15.56
C ILE A 329 8.66 0.60 -15.85
N PHE A 330 9.90 0.93 -15.46
CA PHE A 330 11.04 0.06 -15.72
C PHE A 330 10.93 -1.32 -15.06
N ASN A 331 10.19 -1.40 -13.94
CA ASN A 331 9.88 -2.66 -13.27
C ASN A 331 8.82 -3.51 -13.99
N ARG A 332 8.17 -2.97 -15.02
CA ARG A 332 7.07 -3.56 -15.78
C ARG A 332 7.46 -3.84 -17.24
N ILE A 333 8.71 -3.58 -17.61
CA ILE A 333 9.19 -3.72 -18.98
C ILE A 333 10.29 -4.79 -19.06
N ARG A 334 10.24 -5.58 -20.12
CA ARG A 334 11.31 -6.48 -20.55
C ARG A 334 11.67 -6.16 -22.00
N ILE A 335 12.95 -5.89 -22.26
CA ILE A 335 13.45 -5.61 -23.61
C ILE A 335 14.43 -6.73 -23.95
N THR A 336 14.15 -7.55 -24.96
CA THR A 336 15.08 -8.59 -25.42
C THR A 336 15.69 -8.17 -26.74
N VAL A 337 17.02 -8.23 -26.85
CA VAL A 337 17.77 -7.72 -28.00
C VAL A 337 18.78 -8.76 -28.42
N HIS A 338 18.90 -9.02 -29.71
CA HIS A 338 19.92 -9.85 -30.34
C HIS A 338 20.73 -8.98 -31.30
N ALA A 339 22.04 -8.88 -31.07
CA ALA A 339 22.94 -8.04 -31.87
C ALA A 339 24.30 -8.72 -32.03
N ASP A 340 24.39 -9.65 -32.99
CA ASP A 340 25.56 -10.52 -33.16
C ASP A 340 26.84 -9.77 -33.59
N GLU A 341 26.71 -8.64 -34.28
CA GLU A 341 27.84 -7.79 -34.69
C GLU A 341 28.56 -7.13 -33.51
N LEU A 342 27.97 -7.11 -32.31
CA LEU A 342 28.64 -6.62 -31.11
C LEU A 342 29.70 -7.59 -30.56
N ASP A 343 29.84 -8.80 -31.13
CA ASP A 343 30.82 -9.81 -30.69
C ASP A 343 32.26 -9.27 -30.69
N ASP A 344 32.62 -8.47 -31.70
CA ASP A 344 33.95 -7.85 -31.83
C ASP A 344 34.27 -6.83 -30.73
N TYR A 345 33.23 -6.34 -30.04
CA TYR A 345 33.32 -5.31 -29.01
C TYR A 345 33.12 -5.87 -27.58
N ILE A 346 32.89 -7.18 -27.46
CA ILE A 346 32.76 -7.85 -26.15
C ILE A 346 34.07 -7.69 -25.34
N THR A 347 33.95 -7.38 -24.05
CA THR A 347 35.09 -7.31 -23.13
C THR A 347 35.68 -8.69 -22.86
N SER A 348 36.91 -8.76 -22.33
CA SER A 348 37.54 -10.04 -21.98
C SER A 348 36.73 -10.87 -20.97
N THR A 349 35.91 -10.22 -20.13
CA THR A 349 34.97 -10.86 -19.19
C THR A 349 33.75 -11.47 -19.87
N ARG A 350 33.46 -11.11 -21.13
CA ARG A 350 32.28 -11.54 -21.90
C ARG A 350 30.92 -11.14 -21.33
N GLU A 351 30.94 -10.19 -20.41
CA GLU A 351 29.78 -9.74 -19.62
C GLU A 351 29.51 -8.24 -19.81
N ASN A 352 30.23 -7.62 -20.74
CA ASN A 352 30.07 -6.22 -21.08
C ASN A 352 30.51 -5.97 -22.54
N ILE A 353 30.05 -4.84 -23.09
CA ILE A 353 30.43 -4.35 -24.42
C ILE A 353 31.28 -3.09 -24.23
N LYS A 354 32.40 -2.99 -24.95
CA LYS A 354 33.21 -1.78 -24.99
C LYS A 354 32.42 -0.63 -25.62
N ASP A 355 32.57 0.57 -25.06
CA ASP A 355 31.99 1.76 -25.67
C ASP A 355 32.49 1.92 -27.11
N SER A 356 31.53 2.02 -28.03
CA SER A 356 31.75 2.00 -29.47
C SER A 356 30.53 2.62 -30.17
N LEU A 357 30.70 3.11 -31.40
CA LEU A 357 29.60 3.68 -32.19
C LEU A 357 28.42 2.70 -32.39
N PRO A 358 28.65 1.40 -32.73
CA PRO A 358 27.58 0.41 -32.80
C PRO A 358 26.78 0.27 -31.49
N PHE A 359 27.48 0.30 -30.35
CA PHE A 359 26.84 0.17 -29.04
C PHE A 359 26.05 1.41 -28.64
N GLU A 360 26.54 2.62 -28.97
CA GLU A 360 25.81 3.87 -28.76
C GLU A 360 24.54 3.96 -29.60
N ASP A 361 24.60 3.52 -30.87
CA ASP A 361 23.43 3.46 -31.74
C ASP A 361 22.35 2.55 -31.15
N LEU A 362 22.76 1.39 -30.63
CA LEU A 362 21.85 0.46 -29.98
C LEU A 362 21.20 1.06 -28.73
N LYS A 363 22.00 1.68 -27.85
CA LYS A 363 21.50 2.33 -26.62
C LYS A 363 20.46 3.40 -26.96
N ARG A 364 20.72 4.22 -27.98
CA ARG A 364 19.80 5.27 -28.44
C ARG A 364 18.49 4.70 -28.96
N TYR A 365 18.55 3.65 -29.77
CA TYR A 365 17.36 2.99 -30.31
C TYR A 365 16.52 2.36 -29.18
N ILE A 366 17.13 1.63 -28.25
CA ILE A 366 16.45 1.04 -27.08
C ILE A 366 15.82 2.13 -26.21
N GLN A 367 16.51 3.25 -25.98
CA GLN A 367 15.98 4.36 -25.20
C GLN A 367 14.72 4.97 -25.84
N ARG A 368 14.70 5.13 -27.17
CA ARG A 368 13.52 5.59 -27.90
C ARG A 368 12.36 4.60 -27.79
N LYS A 369 12.64 3.30 -27.92
CA LYS A 369 11.63 2.24 -27.72
C LYS A 369 11.08 2.19 -26.30
N PHE A 370 11.92 2.42 -25.30
CA PHE A 370 11.46 2.54 -23.91
C PHE A 370 10.55 3.76 -23.71
N THR A 371 10.88 4.91 -24.32
CA THR A 371 10.02 6.10 -24.27
C THR A 371 8.67 5.85 -24.93
N GLU A 372 8.62 5.17 -26.08
CA GLU A 372 7.36 4.76 -26.74
C GLU A 372 6.49 3.90 -25.80
N ALA A 373 7.08 2.88 -25.17
CA ALA A 373 6.37 2.03 -24.22
C ALA A 373 5.91 2.80 -22.98
N LYS A 374 6.70 3.77 -22.52
CA LYS A 374 6.39 4.65 -21.39
C LYS A 374 5.18 5.54 -21.68
N GLU A 375 5.17 6.20 -22.84
CA GLU A 375 4.06 7.06 -23.28
C GLU A 375 2.76 6.25 -23.40
N TYR A 376 2.81 5.06 -24.00
CA TYR A 376 1.67 4.16 -24.10
C TYR A 376 1.07 3.82 -22.73
N TYR A 377 1.90 3.49 -21.75
CA TYR A 377 1.44 3.14 -20.40
C TYR A 377 0.77 4.32 -19.68
N PHE A 378 1.37 5.52 -19.75
CA PHE A 378 0.79 6.70 -19.12
C PHE A 378 -0.54 7.11 -19.77
N ASN A 379 -0.63 7.06 -21.10
CA ASN A 379 -1.89 7.31 -21.80
C ASN A 379 -2.99 6.32 -21.37
N LEU A 380 -2.63 5.04 -21.17
CA LEU A 380 -3.58 4.02 -20.71
C LEU A 380 -4.06 4.28 -19.27
N ILE A 381 -3.17 4.70 -18.36
CA ILE A 381 -3.56 5.08 -17.00
C ILE A 381 -4.44 6.32 -17.00
N GLU A 382 -4.03 7.37 -17.71
CA GLU A 382 -4.81 8.61 -17.81
C GLU A 382 -6.21 8.32 -18.39
N GLU A 383 -6.30 7.41 -19.36
CA GLU A 383 -7.59 6.97 -19.89
C GLU A 383 -8.41 6.19 -18.86
N GLU A 384 -7.82 5.23 -18.12
CA GLU A 384 -8.50 4.53 -17.02
C GLU A 384 -8.99 5.48 -15.91
N GLU A 385 -8.19 6.47 -15.53
CA GLU A 385 -8.56 7.50 -14.56
C GLU A 385 -9.68 8.38 -15.09
N ARG A 386 -9.58 8.83 -16.34
CA ARG A 386 -10.63 9.62 -17.02
C ARG A 386 -11.95 8.84 -17.11
N LEU A 387 -11.92 7.55 -17.45
CA LEU A 387 -13.10 6.68 -17.50
C LEU A 387 -13.81 6.57 -16.13
N ASN A 388 -13.07 6.76 -15.03
CA ASN A 388 -13.58 6.65 -13.67
C ASN A 388 -14.12 7.96 -13.09
N LEU A 389 -13.95 9.11 -13.76
CA LEU A 389 -14.52 10.39 -13.33
C LEU A 389 -16.04 10.41 -13.50
N ALA A 390 -16.75 10.94 -12.50
CA ALA A 390 -18.21 11.11 -12.54
C ALA A 390 -18.66 11.99 -13.72
N SER A 391 -17.94 13.09 -13.99
CA SER A 391 -18.21 13.99 -15.12
C SER A 391 -18.12 13.28 -16.47
N TYR A 392 -17.11 12.43 -16.65
CA TYR A 392 -16.94 11.62 -17.87
C TYR A 392 -18.06 10.59 -18.04
N LYS A 393 -18.49 9.92 -16.96
CA LYS A 393 -19.60 8.95 -17.01
C LYS A 393 -20.93 9.62 -17.36
N VAL A 394 -21.20 10.79 -16.79
CA VAL A 394 -22.41 11.59 -17.09
C VAL A 394 -22.38 12.14 -18.52
N ALA A 395 -21.21 12.58 -19.00
CA ALA A 395 -21.03 13.01 -20.38
C ALA A 395 -21.36 11.90 -21.39
N ARG A 396 -21.08 10.63 -21.08
CA ARG A 396 -21.42 9.48 -21.94
C ARG A 396 -22.86 8.99 -21.81
N ALA A 397 -23.64 9.45 -20.83
CA ALA A 397 -25.07 9.19 -20.81
C ALA A 397 -25.72 9.77 -22.08
N SER A 398 -26.84 9.17 -22.52
CA SER A 398 -27.50 9.61 -23.76
C SER A 398 -27.78 11.12 -23.73
N SER A 399 -27.53 11.83 -24.83
CA SER A 399 -27.67 13.28 -24.91
C SER A 399 -29.05 13.80 -24.47
N GLY A 400 -30.11 13.00 -24.71
CA GLY A 400 -31.46 13.28 -24.25
C GLY A 400 -31.70 13.20 -22.74
N LEU A 401 -30.79 12.59 -21.97
CA LEU A 401 -30.89 12.45 -20.51
C LEU A 401 -29.94 13.39 -19.76
N SER A 402 -28.75 13.69 -20.30
CA SER A 402 -27.72 14.45 -19.56
C SER A 402 -27.39 15.82 -20.13
N ARG A 403 -27.82 16.16 -21.36
CA ARG A 403 -27.41 17.40 -22.04
C ARG A 403 -28.59 18.26 -22.48
N ARG A 404 -29.58 17.66 -23.16
CA ARG A 404 -30.79 18.33 -23.63
C ARG A 404 -31.59 19.04 -22.52
N PRO A 405 -31.77 18.45 -21.32
CA PRO A 405 -32.45 19.14 -20.21
C PRO A 405 -31.86 20.51 -19.88
N PHE A 406 -30.53 20.62 -19.83
CA PHE A 406 -29.84 21.88 -19.54
C PHE A 406 -30.04 22.94 -20.63
N LEU A 407 -30.00 22.53 -21.90
CA LEU A 407 -30.29 23.44 -23.02
C LEU A 407 -31.72 24.00 -22.92
N VAL A 408 -32.70 23.12 -22.67
CA VAL A 408 -34.11 23.53 -22.57
C VAL A 408 -34.31 24.47 -21.38
N ALA A 409 -33.76 24.14 -20.21
CA ALA A 409 -33.82 24.99 -19.03
C ALA A 409 -33.19 26.37 -19.29
N ALA A 410 -31.99 26.42 -19.88
CA ALA A 410 -31.31 27.67 -20.21
C ALA A 410 -32.14 28.55 -21.18
N ARG A 411 -32.75 27.95 -22.22
CA ARG A 411 -33.62 28.67 -23.16
C ARG A 411 -34.84 29.28 -22.45
N ARG A 412 -35.53 28.49 -21.65
CA ARG A 412 -36.73 28.96 -20.93
C ARG A 412 -36.40 30.10 -19.96
N ILE A 413 -35.27 30.00 -19.25
CA ILE A 413 -34.82 31.06 -18.33
C ILE A 413 -34.45 32.33 -19.10
N PHE A 414 -33.69 32.22 -20.18
CA PHE A 414 -33.26 33.39 -20.96
C PHE A 414 -34.41 34.08 -21.71
N SER A 415 -35.46 33.34 -22.06
CA SER A 415 -36.70 33.87 -22.63
C SER A 415 -37.65 34.50 -21.61
N GLY A 416 -37.43 34.28 -20.31
CA GLY A 416 -38.30 34.75 -19.22
C GLY A 416 -39.53 33.88 -18.97
N GLU A 417 -39.59 32.68 -19.55
CA GLU A 417 -40.67 31.70 -19.28
C GLU A 417 -40.60 31.13 -17.86
N ILE A 418 -39.39 31.05 -17.29
CA ILE A 418 -39.14 30.65 -15.90
C ILE A 418 -38.12 31.59 -15.27
N SER A 419 -38.22 31.73 -13.95
CA SER A 419 -37.59 32.80 -13.18
C SER A 419 -36.30 32.31 -12.52
N ASN A 420 -36.37 31.18 -11.82
CA ASN A 420 -35.23 30.63 -11.09
C ASN A 420 -35.36 29.11 -10.87
N LEU A 421 -34.22 28.46 -10.63
CA LEU A 421 -34.10 27.06 -10.26
C LEU A 421 -33.45 26.93 -8.88
N VAL A 422 -33.61 25.78 -8.23
CA VAL A 422 -33.13 25.51 -6.86
C VAL A 422 -31.70 24.97 -6.88
N LEU A 423 -31.39 24.03 -7.78
CA LEU A 423 -30.09 23.37 -7.88
C LEU A 423 -29.21 23.97 -8.98
N THR A 424 -29.76 24.80 -9.86
CA THR A 424 -29.05 25.38 -11.00
C THR A 424 -28.91 26.89 -10.82
N ASP A 425 -27.68 27.34 -10.56
CA ASP A 425 -27.33 28.75 -10.43
C ASP A 425 -27.17 29.39 -11.82
N ILE A 426 -27.85 30.51 -12.02
CA ILE A 426 -27.77 31.32 -13.25
C ILE A 426 -27.50 32.78 -12.87
N PRO A 427 -26.52 33.45 -13.51
CA PRO A 427 -26.23 34.85 -13.21
C PRO A 427 -27.40 35.78 -13.57
N GLU A 428 -27.76 36.68 -12.65
CA GLU A 428 -28.88 37.63 -12.82
C GLU A 428 -28.63 38.70 -13.90
N ARG A 429 -27.37 38.95 -14.29
CA ARG A 429 -26.98 40.02 -15.22
C ARG A 429 -26.13 39.48 -16.37
N LEU A 430 -26.79 38.87 -17.36
CA LEU A 430 -26.19 38.47 -18.62
C LEU A 430 -26.64 39.40 -19.75
N THR A 431 -25.69 39.83 -20.58
CA THR A 431 -25.95 40.52 -21.84
C THR A 431 -26.64 39.59 -22.84
N ALA A 432 -27.30 40.15 -23.85
CA ALA A 432 -27.94 39.36 -24.91
C ALA A 432 -26.93 38.49 -25.67
N GLN A 433 -25.69 38.96 -25.81
CA GLN A 433 -24.61 38.23 -26.48
C GLN A 433 -24.14 37.02 -25.64
N GLU A 434 -23.90 37.20 -24.34
CA GLU A 434 -23.51 36.09 -23.45
C GLU A 434 -24.58 35.01 -23.39
N LYS A 435 -25.87 35.39 -23.35
CA LYS A 435 -26.98 34.43 -23.42
C LYS A 435 -26.94 33.59 -24.70
N GLN A 436 -26.64 34.20 -25.85
CA GLN A 436 -26.53 33.48 -27.12
C GLN A 436 -25.29 32.57 -27.15
N GLU A 437 -24.16 33.00 -26.60
CA GLU A 437 -22.93 32.19 -26.51
C GLU A 437 -23.14 30.94 -25.65
N ILE A 438 -23.81 31.06 -24.49
CA ILE A 438 -24.13 29.92 -23.62
C ILE A 438 -25.05 28.91 -24.32
N ILE A 439 -26.11 29.40 -24.99
CA ILE A 439 -27.02 28.53 -25.74
C ILE A 439 -26.26 27.80 -26.86
N LYS A 440 -25.37 28.49 -27.55
CA LYS A 440 -24.55 27.90 -28.60
C LYS A 440 -23.60 26.83 -28.05
N GLU A 441 -22.91 27.06 -26.93
CA GLU A 441 -22.08 26.04 -26.28
C GLU A 441 -22.90 24.80 -25.90
N LEU A 442 -24.10 24.98 -25.35
CA LEU A 442 -24.99 23.89 -24.98
C LEU A 442 -25.51 23.13 -26.21
N GLU A 443 -25.81 23.82 -27.32
CA GLU A 443 -26.17 23.19 -28.60
C GLU A 443 -25.01 22.38 -29.19
N ASP A 444 -23.81 22.95 -29.22
CA ASP A 444 -22.60 22.27 -29.71
C ASP A 444 -22.31 21.00 -28.87
N SER A 445 -22.60 21.05 -27.56
CA SER A 445 -22.47 19.90 -26.65
C SER A 445 -23.45 18.75 -26.95
N LEU A 446 -24.56 18.98 -27.66
CA LEU A 446 -25.50 17.91 -28.02
C LEU A 446 -24.95 16.98 -29.11
N SER A 447 -24.15 17.53 -30.02
CA SER A 447 -23.55 16.82 -31.16
C SER A 447 -22.10 16.39 -30.95
N GLY A 448 -21.38 17.01 -30.00
CA GLY A 448 -19.97 16.76 -29.74
C GLY A 448 -19.66 15.84 -28.56
N GLU A 449 -18.37 15.64 -28.29
CA GLU A 449 -17.85 14.99 -27.06
C GLU A 449 -17.82 15.95 -25.85
N ALA A 450 -18.11 17.25 -26.05
CA ALA A 450 -18.11 18.25 -25.01
C ALA A 450 -19.19 17.98 -23.96
N ALA A 451 -18.80 17.94 -22.69
CA ALA A 451 -19.69 17.72 -21.56
C ALA A 451 -20.30 19.04 -21.06
N VAL A 452 -21.60 19.05 -20.78
CA VAL A 452 -22.27 20.18 -20.09
C VAL A 452 -21.75 20.32 -18.65
N ILE A 453 -21.58 19.19 -17.97
CA ILE A 453 -20.91 19.12 -16.66
C ILE A 453 -19.42 18.86 -16.91
N LYS A 454 -18.63 19.93 -16.81
CA LYS A 454 -17.19 19.94 -17.06
C LYS A 454 -16.42 19.39 -15.84
N GLU A 455 -16.85 19.74 -14.63
CA GLU A 455 -16.16 19.39 -13.39
C GLU A 455 -17.13 19.18 -12.23
N ILE A 456 -16.77 18.32 -11.27
CA ILE A 456 -17.52 18.09 -10.02
C ILE A 456 -16.56 18.34 -8.85
N LYS A 457 -16.94 19.23 -7.93
CA LYS A 457 -16.15 19.63 -6.76
C LYS A 457 -16.95 19.47 -5.50
N TRP A 458 -16.30 19.02 -4.44
CA TRP A 458 -16.84 19.10 -3.09
C TRP A 458 -16.59 20.50 -2.53
N ALA A 459 -17.63 21.12 -1.98
CA ALA A 459 -17.58 22.47 -1.44
C ALA A 459 -18.38 22.58 -0.14
N ALA A 460 -17.93 23.44 0.78
CA ALA A 460 -18.71 23.83 1.94
C ALA A 460 -19.69 24.93 1.57
N LEU A 461 -20.90 24.55 1.14
CA LEU A 461 -22.02 25.48 1.03
C LEU A 461 -22.72 25.60 2.40
N LYS A 462 -23.80 26.38 2.48
CA LYS A 462 -24.52 26.49 3.75
C LYS A 462 -25.23 25.16 4.06
N PRO A 463 -25.43 24.79 5.34
CA PRO A 463 -26.21 23.60 5.69
C PRO A 463 -27.62 23.60 5.09
N GLU A 464 -28.25 24.77 5.00
CA GLU A 464 -29.57 24.98 4.38
C GLU A 464 -29.55 24.96 2.85
N ASP A 465 -28.39 25.09 2.21
CA ASP A 465 -28.28 24.92 0.76
C ASP A 465 -28.57 23.45 0.41
N PRO A 466 -29.07 23.19 -0.80
CA PRO A 466 -29.38 21.83 -1.25
C PRO A 466 -28.13 20.97 -1.37
N ILE A 467 -28.34 19.67 -1.59
CA ILE A 467 -27.27 18.67 -1.70
C ILE A 467 -26.19 18.98 -2.74
N ALA A 468 -26.52 19.73 -3.80
CA ALA A 468 -25.57 20.22 -4.78
C ALA A 468 -26.08 21.48 -5.48
N LYS A 469 -25.16 22.26 -6.05
CA LYS A 469 -25.47 23.36 -6.97
C LYS A 469 -24.66 23.26 -8.25
N PHE A 470 -25.30 23.52 -9.38
CA PHE A 470 -24.68 23.55 -10.70
C PHE A 470 -24.57 24.98 -11.22
N ASP A 471 -23.37 25.37 -11.60
CA ASP A 471 -23.08 26.68 -12.18
C ASP A 471 -23.10 26.57 -13.72
N LEU A 472 -24.12 27.16 -14.35
CA LEU A 472 -24.36 27.01 -15.79
C LEU A 472 -23.22 27.56 -16.66
N LEU A 473 -22.50 28.59 -16.21
CA LEU A 473 -21.41 29.21 -16.98
C LEU A 473 -20.15 28.34 -16.94
N SER A 474 -19.71 27.98 -15.74
CA SER A 474 -18.47 27.23 -15.56
C SER A 474 -18.64 25.74 -15.86
N GLY A 475 -19.88 25.23 -15.87
CA GLY A 475 -20.15 23.80 -16.02
C GLY A 475 -19.72 23.00 -14.79
N VAL A 476 -19.61 23.64 -13.62
CA VAL A 476 -19.13 23.02 -12.38
C VAL A 476 -20.31 22.65 -11.48
N VAL A 477 -20.35 21.39 -11.04
CA VAL A 477 -21.25 20.95 -9.96
C VAL A 477 -20.50 21.04 -8.63
N ARG A 478 -21.04 21.80 -7.69
CA ARG A 478 -20.56 21.91 -6.30
C ARG A 478 -21.41 20.99 -5.41
N VAL A 479 -20.83 19.90 -4.95
CA VAL A 479 -21.43 18.95 -4.00
C VAL A 479 -21.33 19.54 -2.59
N ASN A 480 -22.47 19.70 -1.91
CA ASN A 480 -22.55 20.39 -0.62
C ASN A 480 -22.14 19.48 0.54
N ILE A 481 -20.87 19.52 0.94
CA ILE A 481 -20.38 18.68 2.04
C ILE A 481 -21.04 18.99 3.40
N MET A 482 -21.64 20.18 3.55
CA MET A 482 -22.33 20.62 4.77
C MET A 482 -23.80 20.19 4.81
N HIS A 483 -24.33 19.63 3.72
CA HIS A 483 -25.68 19.08 3.69
C HIS A 483 -25.78 17.90 4.69
N PRO A 484 -26.85 17.80 5.53
CA PRO A 484 -26.96 16.78 6.58
C PRO A 484 -26.70 15.35 6.12
N PHE A 485 -27.16 15.00 4.92
CA PHE A 485 -26.89 13.70 4.31
C PHE A 485 -25.39 13.41 4.13
N PHE A 486 -24.64 14.28 3.45
CA PHE A 486 -23.22 14.02 3.25
C PHE A 486 -22.45 14.18 4.55
N ALA A 487 -22.76 15.18 5.37
CA ALA A 487 -22.11 15.38 6.66
C ALA A 487 -22.26 14.17 7.60
N ASN A 488 -23.40 13.46 7.55
CA ASN A 488 -23.64 12.29 8.40
C ASN A 488 -22.88 11.05 7.92
N PHE A 489 -22.76 10.85 6.60
CA PHE A 489 -22.11 9.67 6.01
C PHE A 489 -20.67 9.91 5.56
N ILE A 490 -20.09 11.10 5.80
CA ILE A 490 -18.77 11.48 5.29
C ILE A 490 -17.66 10.56 5.79
N GLU A 491 -17.82 10.03 7.01
CA GLU A 491 -16.89 9.09 7.65
C GLU A 491 -16.98 7.68 7.03
N ASP A 492 -18.10 7.34 6.39
CA ASP A 492 -18.34 6.05 5.75
C ASP A 492 -17.95 6.00 4.25
N ILE A 493 -17.50 7.12 3.68
CA ILE A 493 -17.20 7.23 2.23
C ILE A 493 -15.88 6.54 1.88
N LYS A 494 -15.96 5.36 1.26
CA LYS A 494 -14.79 4.66 0.66
C LYS A 494 -14.43 5.12 -0.75
N SER A 495 -15.39 5.70 -1.47
CA SER A 495 -15.22 6.22 -2.84
C SER A 495 -16.19 7.38 -3.06
N LYS A 496 -15.72 8.49 -3.63
CA LYS A 496 -16.55 9.67 -3.91
C LYS A 496 -17.56 9.45 -5.04
N LEU A 497 -17.22 8.55 -5.98
CA LEU A 497 -17.94 8.40 -7.24
C LEU A 497 -19.46 8.19 -7.08
N PRO A 498 -19.97 7.30 -6.18
CA PRO A 498 -21.42 7.14 -6.01
C PRO A 498 -22.12 8.41 -5.52
N PHE A 499 -21.48 9.18 -4.65
CA PHE A 499 -22.02 10.40 -4.07
C PHE A 499 -22.01 11.55 -5.09
N GLU A 500 -20.95 11.65 -5.90
CA GLU A 500 -20.87 12.59 -7.02
C GLU A 500 -21.94 12.31 -8.07
N LEU A 501 -22.14 11.04 -8.44
CA LEU A 501 -23.19 10.64 -9.39
C LEU A 501 -24.58 10.94 -8.83
N PHE A 502 -24.81 10.73 -7.54
CA PHE A 502 -26.08 11.06 -6.89
C PHE A 502 -26.36 12.57 -6.93
N ALA A 503 -25.38 13.39 -6.53
CA ALA A 503 -25.48 14.85 -6.57
C ALA A 503 -25.78 15.38 -7.98
N VAL A 504 -25.08 14.86 -8.99
CA VAL A 504 -25.31 15.22 -10.40
C VAL A 504 -26.71 14.78 -10.87
N THR A 505 -27.18 13.62 -10.42
CA THR A 505 -28.52 13.13 -10.78
C THR A 505 -29.61 14.03 -10.24
N GLU A 506 -29.48 14.60 -9.04
CA GLU A 506 -30.45 15.59 -8.53
C GLU A 506 -30.50 16.85 -9.39
N VAL A 507 -29.33 17.39 -9.78
CA VAL A 507 -29.25 18.54 -10.70
C VAL A 507 -29.94 18.21 -12.03
N ILE A 508 -29.63 17.07 -12.63
CA ILE A 508 -30.25 16.64 -13.90
C ILE A 508 -31.77 16.46 -13.74
N THR A 509 -32.23 15.97 -12.58
CA THR A 509 -33.65 15.76 -12.31
C THR A 509 -34.42 17.07 -12.36
N GLU A 510 -33.90 18.15 -11.75
CA GLU A 510 -34.52 19.48 -11.80
C GLU A 510 -34.74 19.96 -13.23
N VAL A 511 -33.67 20.00 -14.04
CA VAL A 511 -33.75 20.49 -15.42
C VAL A 511 -34.56 19.55 -16.33
N SER A 512 -34.61 18.26 -16.02
CA SER A 512 -35.42 17.27 -16.75
C SER A 512 -36.91 17.47 -16.51
N LEU A 513 -37.33 17.85 -15.31
CA LEU A 513 -38.74 18.14 -15.02
C LEU A 513 -39.19 19.39 -15.79
N ILE A 514 -38.35 20.42 -15.88
CA ILE A 514 -38.60 21.60 -16.70
C ILE A 514 -38.75 21.19 -18.17
N GLU A 515 -37.84 20.37 -18.69
CA GLU A 515 -37.93 19.87 -20.07
C GLU A 515 -39.27 19.16 -20.34
N GLN A 516 -39.73 18.33 -19.40
CA GLN A 516 -41.00 17.60 -19.50
C GLN A 516 -42.24 18.50 -19.39
N GLY A 517 -42.07 19.80 -19.13
CA GLY A 517 -43.16 20.76 -19.06
C GLY A 517 -43.83 20.87 -17.70
N VAL A 518 -43.19 20.36 -16.64
CA VAL A 518 -43.63 20.60 -15.26
C VAL A 518 -43.43 22.08 -14.92
N SER A 519 -44.38 22.68 -14.19
CA SER A 519 -44.32 24.11 -13.85
C SER A 519 -43.15 24.42 -12.92
N GLU A 520 -42.61 25.66 -12.97
CA GLU A 520 -41.51 26.09 -12.08
C GLU A 520 -41.86 25.89 -10.59
N GLU A 521 -43.11 26.14 -10.21
CA GLU A 521 -43.60 25.99 -8.85
C GLU A 521 -43.61 24.52 -8.39
N ASP A 522 -44.14 23.62 -9.23
CA ASP A 522 -44.17 22.18 -8.94
C ASP A 522 -42.75 21.58 -8.89
N VAL A 523 -41.85 21.99 -9.80
CA VAL A 523 -40.44 21.55 -9.78
C VAL A 523 -39.79 21.97 -8.47
N ARG A 524 -39.98 23.22 -8.06
CA ARG A 524 -39.45 23.75 -6.79
C ARG A 524 -39.98 22.96 -5.60
N GLU A 525 -41.29 22.67 -5.56
CA GLU A 525 -41.89 21.86 -4.49
C GLU A 525 -41.30 20.44 -4.45
N ILE A 526 -41.16 19.79 -5.61
CA ILE A 526 -40.58 18.44 -5.72
C ILE A 526 -39.14 18.43 -5.19
N ILE A 527 -38.30 19.35 -5.65
CA ILE A 527 -36.90 19.42 -5.23
C ILE A 527 -36.79 19.69 -3.72
N TYR A 528 -37.54 20.67 -3.18
CA TYR A 528 -37.53 20.91 -1.74
C TYR A 528 -38.06 19.73 -0.94
N ARG A 529 -39.09 19.02 -1.42
CA ARG A 529 -39.62 17.84 -0.74
C ARG A 529 -38.58 16.72 -0.69
N ARG A 530 -37.85 16.49 -1.78
CA ARG A 530 -36.76 15.50 -1.83
C ARG A 530 -35.62 15.86 -0.90
N ASP A 531 -35.18 17.11 -0.92
CA ASP A 531 -34.14 17.64 -0.04
C ASP A 531 -34.54 17.48 1.44
N ARG A 532 -35.78 17.83 1.81
CA ARG A 532 -36.33 17.57 3.16
C ARG A 532 -36.31 16.10 3.53
N VAL A 533 -36.73 15.20 2.63
CA VAL A 533 -36.70 13.75 2.92
C VAL A 533 -35.27 13.27 3.18
N LEU A 534 -34.29 13.73 2.40
CA LEU A 534 -32.88 13.38 2.62
C LEU A 534 -32.38 13.88 3.99
N ARG A 535 -32.82 15.06 4.42
CA ARG A 535 -32.53 15.59 5.75
C ARG A 535 -33.19 14.73 6.84
N GLU A 536 -34.49 14.45 6.74
CA GLU A 536 -35.24 13.65 7.72
C GLU A 536 -34.67 12.23 7.88
N LEU A 537 -34.31 11.57 6.77
CA LEU A 537 -33.71 10.23 6.80
C LEU A 537 -32.34 10.17 7.49
N THR A 538 -31.70 11.32 7.75
CA THR A 538 -30.41 11.39 8.44
C THR A 538 -30.53 11.68 9.94
N PHE A 539 -31.73 12.03 10.43
CA PHE A 539 -31.95 12.38 11.83
C PHE A 539 -32.10 11.17 12.78
N SER A 540 -32.25 9.92 12.28
CA SER A 540 -32.79 8.84 13.14
C SER A 540 -31.81 8.00 13.96
N ASP A 541 -30.50 7.90 13.69
CA ASP A 541 -29.73 6.83 14.36
C ASP A 541 -28.35 7.17 14.96
N LYS A 542 -27.74 8.32 14.66
CA LYS A 542 -26.53 8.85 15.34
C LYS A 542 -26.29 10.29 14.86
N GLN A 543 -26.55 11.29 15.70
CA GLN A 543 -26.25 12.67 15.32
C GLN A 543 -24.75 12.92 15.53
N ASN A 544 -23.99 12.98 14.43
CA ASN A 544 -22.57 13.27 14.47
C ASN A 544 -22.33 14.77 14.78
N ALA A 545 -21.16 15.09 15.35
CA ALA A 545 -20.81 16.43 15.84
C ALA A 545 -21.13 17.59 14.86
N PRO A 546 -20.90 17.47 13.53
CA PRO A 546 -21.29 18.52 12.58
C PRO A 546 -22.80 18.77 12.48
N ALA A 547 -23.62 17.73 12.58
CA ALA A 547 -25.08 17.84 12.52
C ALA A 547 -25.63 18.57 13.76
N VAL A 548 -25.11 18.24 14.94
CA VAL A 548 -25.51 18.90 16.20
C VAL A 548 -25.05 20.36 16.23
N ALA A 549 -23.84 20.66 15.75
CA ALA A 549 -23.35 22.02 15.60
C ALA A 549 -24.23 22.87 14.65
N ALA A 550 -24.64 22.29 13.52
CA ALA A 550 -25.55 22.95 12.58
C ALA A 550 -26.94 23.17 13.19
N LEU A 551 -27.48 22.19 13.93
CA LEU A 551 -28.75 22.30 14.63
C LEU A 551 -28.73 23.43 15.67
N LEU A 552 -27.70 23.48 16.52
CA LEU A 552 -27.52 24.53 17.54
C LEU A 552 -27.47 25.93 16.92
N ARG A 553 -26.89 26.06 15.72
CA ARG A 553 -26.87 27.33 14.98
C ARG A 553 -28.25 27.70 14.42
N ALA A 554 -29.00 26.72 13.94
CA ALA A 554 -30.32 26.93 13.33
C ALA A 554 -31.40 27.31 14.36
N THR A 555 -31.27 26.85 15.61
CA THR A 555 -32.29 27.01 16.65
C THR A 555 -32.05 28.19 17.61
N LEU A 556 -31.07 29.07 17.35
CA LEU A 556 -30.72 30.19 18.25
C LEU A 556 -31.88 31.11 18.65
N ASN A 557 -32.84 31.29 17.73
CA ASN A 557 -34.00 32.16 17.92
C ASN A 557 -35.27 31.40 18.36
N ASP A 558 -35.19 30.07 18.49
CA ASP A 558 -36.28 29.17 18.88
C ASP A 558 -36.00 28.66 20.31
N PRO A 559 -36.74 29.09 21.34
CA PRO A 559 -36.51 28.65 22.71
C PRO A 559 -36.52 27.13 22.87
N ASP A 560 -37.57 26.45 22.39
CA ASP A 560 -37.73 25.00 22.55
C ASP A 560 -36.66 24.25 21.71
N GLY A 561 -36.39 24.75 20.51
CA GLY A 561 -35.33 24.21 19.66
C GLY A 561 -33.92 24.42 20.22
N LEU A 562 -33.66 25.53 20.92
CA LEU A 562 -32.37 25.80 21.55
C LEU A 562 -32.14 24.84 22.72
N GLU A 563 -33.15 24.62 23.57
CA GLU A 563 -33.12 23.65 24.68
C GLU A 563 -32.73 22.25 24.19
N ASP A 564 -33.43 21.72 23.18
CA ASP A 564 -33.16 20.40 22.59
C ASP A 564 -31.76 20.33 21.95
N SER A 565 -31.33 21.40 21.26
CA SER A 565 -30.00 21.42 20.63
C SER A 565 -28.85 21.48 21.65
N VAL A 566 -29.05 22.15 22.79
CA VAL A 566 -28.08 22.19 23.90
C VAL A 566 -27.99 20.82 24.59
N GLU A 567 -29.13 20.14 24.78
CA GLU A 567 -29.15 18.77 25.29
C GLU A 567 -28.32 17.84 24.39
N LYS A 568 -28.58 17.88 23.07
CA LYS A 568 -27.84 17.10 22.06
C LYS A 568 -26.35 17.45 22.03
N SER A 569 -26.02 18.71 22.24
CA SER A 569 -24.63 19.19 22.31
C SER A 569 -23.86 18.52 23.45
N PHE A 570 -24.43 18.49 24.65
CA PHE A 570 -23.79 17.83 25.79
C PHE A 570 -23.72 16.31 25.63
N LYS A 571 -24.76 15.66 25.06
CA LYS A 571 -24.71 14.24 24.67
C LYS A 571 -23.56 13.94 23.73
N THR A 572 -23.34 14.80 22.73
CA THR A 572 -22.25 14.66 21.75
C THR A 572 -20.87 14.79 22.40
N LEU A 573 -20.74 15.59 23.47
CA LEU A 573 -19.52 15.69 24.27
C LEU A 573 -19.28 14.48 25.20
N GLY A 574 -20.16 13.48 25.17
CA GLY A 574 -20.05 12.25 25.96
C GLY A 574 -20.72 12.31 27.33
N LEU A 575 -21.56 13.32 27.60
CA LEU A 575 -22.30 13.45 28.85
C LEU A 575 -23.66 12.74 28.76
N GLU A 576 -24.12 12.16 29.87
CA GLU A 576 -25.50 11.68 29.97
C GLU A 576 -26.40 12.85 30.40
N THR A 577 -27.37 13.21 29.55
CA THR A 577 -28.29 14.32 29.84
C THR A 577 -29.69 13.81 30.16
N THR A 578 -30.34 14.50 31.09
CA THR A 578 -31.75 14.30 31.44
C THR A 578 -32.48 15.65 31.28
N PRO A 579 -33.39 15.78 30.30
CA PRO A 579 -34.24 16.95 30.19
C PRO A 579 -35.23 16.99 31.35
N ILE A 580 -35.49 18.18 31.88
CA ILE A 580 -36.37 18.41 33.03
C ILE A 580 -37.51 19.35 32.62
N GLY A 581 -37.16 20.59 32.26
CA GLY A 581 -38.08 21.62 31.80
C GLY A 581 -39.15 22.06 32.83
N GLY A 582 -39.80 23.18 32.53
CA GLY A 582 -40.94 23.71 33.27
C GLY A 582 -40.62 24.90 34.19
N ASN A 583 -41.67 25.63 34.57
CA ASN A 583 -41.54 26.88 35.33
C ASN A 583 -40.77 26.70 36.64
N GLY A 584 -39.66 27.44 36.79
CA GLY A 584 -38.82 27.44 38.00
C GLY A 584 -37.92 26.22 38.15
N LYS A 585 -37.69 25.46 37.06
CA LYS A 585 -36.76 24.32 36.98
C LYS A 585 -35.72 24.61 35.90
N PRO A 586 -34.55 23.93 35.92
CA PRO A 586 -33.60 23.99 34.82
C PRO A 586 -34.14 23.26 33.59
N ASP A 587 -33.61 23.60 32.42
CA ASP A 587 -33.93 22.93 31.16
C ASP A 587 -33.49 21.45 31.24
N GLY A 588 -32.32 21.19 31.84
CA GLY A 588 -31.89 19.83 32.14
C GLY A 588 -30.70 19.69 33.08
N LYS A 589 -30.31 18.44 33.33
CA LYS A 589 -29.11 18.05 34.10
C LYS A 589 -28.22 17.15 33.24
N ALA A 590 -26.92 17.39 33.25
CA ALA A 590 -25.91 16.58 32.59
C ALA A 590 -24.98 15.91 33.62
N VAL A 591 -24.55 14.69 33.33
CA VAL A 591 -23.69 13.88 34.22
C VAL A 591 -22.52 13.28 33.42
N ALA A 592 -21.32 13.41 33.97
CA ALA A 592 -20.11 12.76 33.48
C ALA A 592 -19.75 11.57 34.38
N TYR A 593 -19.73 10.36 33.82
CA TYR A 593 -19.22 9.17 34.50
C TYR A 593 -17.79 8.91 34.08
N LEU A 594 -16.84 9.19 34.97
CA LEU A 594 -15.41 8.93 34.78
C LEU A 594 -14.98 7.61 35.42
N GLU A 595 -15.67 7.17 36.48
CA GLU A 595 -15.38 5.93 37.20
C GLU A 595 -16.67 5.18 37.61
N HIS A 596 -16.61 4.35 38.65
CA HIS A 596 -17.77 3.66 39.19
C HIS A 596 -18.78 4.65 39.81
N ARG A 597 -20.02 4.17 39.94
CA ARG A 597 -21.13 4.92 40.55
C ARG A 597 -20.74 5.40 41.96
N GLY A 598 -20.91 6.69 42.23
CA GLY A 598 -20.58 7.31 43.53
C GLY A 598 -19.13 7.77 43.71
N SER A 599 -18.25 7.60 42.70
CA SER A 599 -16.92 8.21 42.72
C SER A 599 -17.01 9.75 42.73
N LYS A 600 -16.10 10.40 43.45
CA LYS A 600 -15.93 11.86 43.47
C LYS A 600 -15.31 12.42 42.19
N GLU A 601 -14.79 11.54 41.33
CA GLU A 601 -14.29 11.92 40.02
C GLU A 601 -15.45 12.20 39.05
N ASN A 602 -16.59 11.54 39.23
CA ASN A 602 -17.82 11.87 38.50
C ASN A 602 -18.29 13.28 38.88
N TYR A 603 -18.89 13.98 37.94
CA TYR A 603 -19.45 15.32 38.19
C TYR A 603 -20.73 15.53 37.39
N SER A 604 -21.52 16.51 37.81
CA SER A 604 -22.78 16.87 37.19
C SER A 604 -22.99 18.37 37.15
N PHE A 605 -23.82 18.83 36.22
CA PHE A 605 -24.22 20.23 36.15
C PHE A 605 -25.65 20.39 35.67
N THR A 606 -26.33 21.42 36.19
CA THR A 606 -27.60 21.88 35.61
C THR A 606 -27.30 22.86 34.49
N TYR A 607 -28.10 22.85 33.42
CA TYR A 607 -27.96 23.80 32.33
C TYR A 607 -29.29 24.49 32.00
N ASP A 608 -29.16 25.74 31.58
CA ASP A 608 -30.23 26.63 31.16
C ASP A 608 -29.81 27.28 29.83
N SER A 609 -30.66 27.20 28.82
CA SER A 609 -30.52 27.90 27.56
C SER A 609 -31.34 29.19 27.58
N LYS A 610 -30.86 30.22 26.86
CA LYS A 610 -31.51 31.53 26.78
C LYS A 610 -31.50 32.03 25.34
N SER A 611 -32.62 31.88 24.65
CA SER A 611 -32.84 32.41 23.31
C SER A 611 -33.32 33.86 23.34
N THR A 612 -33.11 34.57 22.23
CA THR A 612 -33.57 35.95 22.04
C THR A 612 -33.61 36.24 20.55
N SER A 613 -34.51 37.10 20.09
CA SER A 613 -34.55 37.54 18.69
C SER A 613 -33.50 38.62 18.37
N LYS A 614 -32.67 39.00 19.35
CA LYS A 614 -31.58 39.98 19.23
C LYS A 614 -30.24 39.28 19.25
N ASP A 615 -29.19 39.97 18.82
CA ASP A 615 -27.84 39.39 18.75
C ASP A 615 -27.24 38.99 20.12
N ARG A 616 -27.81 39.43 21.24
CA ARG A 616 -27.33 39.14 22.61
C ARG A 616 -28.42 39.25 23.67
N ILE A 617 -28.28 38.51 24.77
CA ILE A 617 -29.16 38.62 25.94
C ILE A 617 -28.71 39.75 26.88
N MET A 618 -29.67 40.35 27.59
CA MET A 618 -29.37 41.32 28.67
C MET A 618 -28.85 40.60 29.91
N ALA A 619 -28.07 41.28 30.74
CA ALA A 619 -27.54 40.69 31.98
C ALA A 619 -28.63 40.13 32.91
N SER A 620 -29.77 40.84 33.02
CA SER A 620 -30.92 40.37 33.81
C SER A 620 -31.62 39.15 33.22
N THR A 621 -31.58 38.96 31.90
CA THR A 621 -32.19 37.83 31.19
C THR A 621 -31.44 36.52 31.43
N ALA A 622 -30.13 36.58 31.71
CA ALA A 622 -29.35 35.40 32.07
C ALA A 622 -29.84 34.76 33.38
N HIS A 623 -30.42 35.55 34.30
CA HIS A 623 -31.02 35.09 35.55
C HIS A 623 -30.10 34.15 36.37
N ILE A 624 -28.82 34.54 36.51
CA ILE A 624 -27.74 33.75 37.11
C ILE A 624 -28.10 33.23 38.51
N SER A 625 -28.72 34.08 39.35
CA SER A 625 -29.14 33.70 40.70
C SER A 625 -30.20 32.58 40.73
N GLY A 626 -31.03 32.45 39.68
CA GLY A 626 -31.95 31.32 39.55
C GLY A 626 -31.24 30.03 39.12
N VAL A 627 -30.30 30.13 38.19
CA VAL A 627 -29.51 28.96 37.73
C VAL A 627 -28.61 28.43 38.85
N ASP A 628 -28.04 29.30 39.67
CA ASP A 628 -27.32 28.90 40.89
C ASP A 628 -28.24 28.20 41.91
N ARG A 629 -29.52 28.59 41.97
CA ARG A 629 -30.52 27.89 42.79
C ARG A 629 -30.82 26.51 42.22
N HIS A 630 -31.00 26.39 40.90
CA HIS A 630 -31.17 25.09 40.23
C HIS A 630 -30.01 24.14 40.54
N ARG A 631 -28.76 24.62 40.47
CA ARG A 631 -27.59 23.81 40.86
C ARG A 631 -27.74 23.23 42.26
N ARG A 632 -28.16 24.05 43.24
CA ARG A 632 -28.32 23.63 44.64
C ARG A 632 -29.50 22.69 44.84
N ASP A 633 -30.66 23.00 44.25
CA ASP A 633 -31.89 22.23 44.40
C ASP A 633 -31.77 20.83 43.77
N TYR A 634 -30.95 20.68 42.73
CA TYR A 634 -30.70 19.41 42.04
C TYR A 634 -29.37 18.74 42.43
N GLU A 635 -28.70 19.21 43.49
CA GLU A 635 -27.42 18.67 43.99
C GLU A 635 -26.40 18.45 42.86
N ALA A 636 -26.20 19.47 42.03
CA ALA A 636 -25.22 19.45 40.94
C ALA A 636 -23.93 20.17 41.35
N ASP A 637 -22.80 19.75 40.79
CA ASP A 637 -21.48 20.31 41.09
C ASP A 637 -21.31 21.70 40.45
N PHE A 638 -21.82 21.87 39.22
CA PHE A 638 -21.72 23.11 38.45
C PHE A 638 -23.06 23.57 37.89
N ALA A 639 -23.09 24.79 37.36
CA ALA A 639 -24.24 25.35 36.66
C ALA A 639 -23.77 26.03 35.37
N VAL A 640 -24.49 25.82 34.28
CA VAL A 640 -24.13 26.30 32.94
C VAL A 640 -25.27 27.10 32.33
N ILE A 641 -24.95 28.22 31.69
CA ILE A 641 -25.90 28.97 30.87
C ILE A 641 -25.38 29.00 29.45
N VAL A 642 -26.24 28.69 28.48
CA VAL A 642 -25.95 28.78 27.05
C VAL A 642 -26.86 29.84 26.41
N ALA A 643 -26.28 30.79 25.67
CA ALA A 643 -27.03 31.84 24.98
C ALA A 643 -26.37 32.22 23.65
N ILE A 644 -27.11 32.91 22.77
CA ILE A 644 -26.53 33.42 21.49
C ILE A 644 -25.27 34.25 21.73
N ASP A 645 -25.35 35.24 22.62
CA ASP A 645 -24.24 36.05 23.16
C ASP A 645 -24.74 36.82 24.39
N TYR A 646 -23.85 37.49 25.14
CA TYR A 646 -24.14 38.21 26.37
C TYR A 646 -23.81 39.71 26.26
N GLN A 647 -24.65 40.57 26.83
CA GLN A 647 -24.35 41.98 26.96
C GLN A 647 -23.14 42.23 27.88
N GLY A 648 -22.08 42.82 27.33
CA GLY A 648 -20.84 43.09 28.06
C GLY A 648 -19.90 41.88 28.12
N ALA A 649 -20.09 40.88 27.25
CA ALA A 649 -19.25 39.69 27.18
C ALA A 649 -17.75 40.00 27.08
N GLU A 650 -17.37 40.99 26.26
CA GLU A 650 -15.97 41.40 26.03
C GLU A 650 -15.37 42.26 27.15
N ASP A 651 -16.17 42.73 28.12
CA ASP A 651 -15.68 43.51 29.27
C ASP A 651 -15.61 42.63 30.52
N PRO A 652 -14.39 42.33 31.05
CA PRO A 652 -14.24 41.56 32.29
C PRO A 652 -14.95 42.18 33.50
N ASN A 653 -15.21 43.48 33.48
CA ASN A 653 -15.83 44.23 34.56
C ASN A 653 -17.34 44.43 34.40
N SER A 654 -17.94 43.87 33.35
CA SER A 654 -19.39 43.94 33.12
C SER A 654 -20.17 43.24 34.23
N ALA A 655 -21.44 43.64 34.40
CA ALA A 655 -22.31 43.07 35.43
C ALA A 655 -22.45 41.55 35.27
N ILE A 656 -22.63 41.07 34.03
CA ILE A 656 -22.80 39.64 33.73
C ILE A 656 -21.56 38.81 34.14
N ASN A 657 -20.35 39.28 33.80
CA ASN A 657 -19.12 38.56 34.11
C ASN A 657 -18.83 38.56 35.62
N LYS A 658 -19.08 39.68 36.32
CA LYS A 658 -18.93 39.75 37.79
C LYS A 658 -19.90 38.83 38.52
N GLU A 659 -21.17 38.82 38.13
CA GLU A 659 -22.21 38.01 38.78
C GLU A 659 -21.99 36.51 38.54
N ALA A 660 -21.62 36.12 37.32
CA ALA A 660 -21.31 34.74 36.99
C ALA A 660 -20.10 34.21 37.77
N LYS A 661 -19.04 35.03 37.87
CA LYS A 661 -17.83 34.68 38.63
C LYS A 661 -18.09 34.57 40.13
N HIS A 662 -18.92 35.46 40.69
CA HIS A 662 -19.31 35.39 42.11
C HIS A 662 -20.14 34.13 42.41
N SER A 663 -21.09 33.79 41.53
CA SER A 663 -22.00 32.64 41.72
C SER A 663 -21.40 31.31 41.26
N LYS A 664 -20.23 31.35 40.60
CA LYS A 664 -19.56 30.21 39.95
C LYS A 664 -20.47 29.49 38.95
N VAL A 665 -21.10 30.28 38.07
CA VAL A 665 -21.93 29.80 36.96
C VAL A 665 -21.14 29.99 35.67
N THR A 666 -21.01 28.94 34.85
CA THR A 666 -20.28 28.98 33.60
C THR A 666 -21.15 29.51 32.48
N LEU A 667 -20.75 30.63 31.88
CA LEU A 667 -21.40 31.20 30.70
C LEU A 667 -20.75 30.69 29.43
N ILE A 668 -21.55 30.18 28.50
CA ILE A 668 -21.08 29.65 27.21
C ILE A 668 -21.88 30.31 26.09
N ARG A 669 -21.20 30.95 25.13
CA ARG A 669 -21.86 31.37 23.90
C ARG A 669 -22.21 30.13 23.10
N ALA A 670 -23.36 30.13 22.45
CA ALA A 670 -23.71 29.05 21.51
C ALA A 670 -22.58 28.87 20.47
N SER A 671 -21.93 29.96 20.08
CA SER A 671 -20.77 29.93 19.19
C SER A 671 -19.58 29.15 19.69
N ASP A 672 -19.31 29.26 20.98
CA ASP A 672 -18.20 28.56 21.60
C ASP A 672 -18.58 27.09 21.83
N LEU A 673 -19.86 26.83 22.15
CA LEU A 673 -20.36 25.46 22.32
C LEU A 673 -20.29 24.65 21.02
N TRP A 674 -20.74 25.16 19.87
CA TRP A 674 -20.59 24.41 18.62
C TRP A 674 -19.11 24.26 18.22
N SER A 675 -18.27 25.26 18.51
CA SER A 675 -16.83 25.18 18.27
C SER A 675 -16.17 24.08 19.12
N LEU A 676 -16.62 23.93 20.37
CA LEU A 676 -16.19 22.89 21.28
C LEU A 676 -16.61 21.49 20.79
N ILE A 677 -17.87 21.33 20.36
CA ILE A 677 -18.39 20.06 19.81
C ILE A 677 -17.58 19.61 18.60
N LEU A 678 -17.31 20.53 17.66
CA LEU A 678 -16.51 20.24 16.46
C LEU A 678 -15.04 19.95 16.79
N SER A 679 -14.53 20.51 17.90
CA SER A 679 -13.15 20.31 18.33
C SER A 679 -12.97 19.07 19.21
N ALA A 680 -14.04 18.53 19.81
CA ALA A 680 -13.94 17.51 20.84
C ALA A 680 -13.26 16.21 20.34
N ALA A 681 -13.74 15.66 19.22
CA ALA A 681 -13.14 14.47 18.61
C ALA A 681 -11.72 14.70 18.05
N PRO A 682 -11.47 15.70 17.17
CA PRO A 682 -10.13 15.89 16.59
C PRO A 682 -9.07 16.31 17.61
N LYS A 683 -9.47 16.85 18.76
CA LYS A 683 -8.58 17.22 19.88
C LYS A 683 -8.55 16.19 21.01
N GLN A 684 -9.25 15.07 20.86
CA GLN A 684 -9.35 14.01 21.87
C GLN A 684 -9.77 14.54 23.25
N LEU A 685 -10.75 15.44 23.28
CA LEU A 685 -11.23 16.06 24.50
C LEU A 685 -11.98 15.04 25.36
N GLY A 686 -11.35 14.57 26.44
CA GLY A 686 -11.97 13.69 27.42
C GLY A 686 -12.78 14.42 28.49
N LEU A 687 -13.74 13.73 29.11
CA LEU A 687 -14.61 14.25 30.18
C LEU A 687 -13.84 14.82 31.38
N LYS A 688 -12.63 14.30 31.67
CA LYS A 688 -11.76 14.79 32.73
C LYS A 688 -11.21 16.18 32.42
N LYS A 689 -10.80 16.42 31.17
CA LYS A 689 -10.34 17.75 30.74
C LYS A 689 -11.52 18.71 30.64
N LEU A 690 -12.67 18.24 30.15
CA LEU A 690 -13.91 19.03 30.10
C LEU A 690 -14.35 19.54 31.48
N ARG A 691 -14.09 18.79 32.56
CA ARG A 691 -14.35 19.22 33.94
C ARG A 691 -13.67 20.55 34.29
N GLU A 692 -12.46 20.79 33.79
CA GLU A 692 -11.70 22.01 34.06
C GLU A 692 -12.43 23.27 33.56
N LEU A 693 -13.21 23.16 32.47
CA LEU A 693 -14.03 24.27 31.96
C LEU A 693 -14.99 24.76 33.03
N PHE A 694 -15.66 23.85 33.72
CA PHE A 694 -16.67 24.19 34.72
C PHE A 694 -16.06 24.58 36.07
N GLU A 695 -14.85 24.08 36.38
CA GLU A 695 -14.12 24.42 37.61
C GLU A 695 -13.45 25.80 37.55
N THR A 696 -12.98 26.22 36.37
CA THR A 696 -12.08 27.37 36.23
C THR A 696 -12.65 28.51 35.38
N CYS A 697 -13.64 28.25 34.53
CA CYS A 697 -14.22 29.25 33.64
C CYS A 697 -15.65 29.59 34.06
N HIS A 698 -15.88 30.85 34.41
CA HIS A 698 -17.22 31.34 34.80
C HIS A 698 -17.67 32.51 33.93
N THR A 699 -16.74 33.35 33.50
CA THR A 699 -17.02 34.47 32.59
C THR A 699 -17.02 34.02 31.13
N VAL A 700 -17.67 34.80 30.26
CA VAL A 700 -17.68 34.53 28.82
C VAL A 700 -16.25 34.49 28.25
N ILE A 701 -15.39 35.41 28.71
CA ILE A 701 -14.00 35.54 28.27
C ILE A 701 -13.17 34.31 28.65
N GLU A 702 -13.32 33.82 29.89
CA GLU A 702 -12.61 32.62 30.35
C GLU A 702 -13.04 31.39 29.55
N THR A 703 -14.34 31.22 29.31
CA THR A 703 -14.89 30.11 28.53
C THR A 703 -14.41 30.15 27.08
N SER A 704 -14.55 31.29 26.37
CA SER A 704 -14.12 31.40 24.98
C SER A 704 -12.62 31.14 24.85
N LYS A 705 -11.81 31.69 25.76
CA LYS A 705 -10.36 31.47 25.77
C LYS A 705 -10.01 29.99 25.98
N TRP A 706 -10.65 29.32 26.92
CA TRP A 706 -10.39 27.90 27.18
C TRP A 706 -10.72 27.03 25.96
N ILE A 707 -11.83 27.33 25.27
CA ILE A 707 -12.25 26.62 24.05
C ILE A 707 -11.28 26.90 22.90
N ASP A 708 -10.82 28.14 22.73
CA ASP A 708 -9.79 28.50 21.77
C ASP A 708 -8.45 27.80 22.06
N ASP A 709 -8.08 27.66 23.33
CA ASP A 709 -6.87 26.93 23.74
C ASP A 709 -6.98 25.44 23.35
N ILE A 710 -8.16 24.81 23.51
CA ILE A 710 -8.42 23.44 23.01
C ILE A 710 -8.33 23.40 21.49
N LYS A 711 -8.95 24.35 20.78
CA LYS A 711 -8.91 24.43 19.31
C LYS A 711 -7.48 24.54 18.78
N ASN A 712 -6.63 25.29 19.48
CA ASN A 712 -5.23 25.52 19.12
C ASN A 712 -4.27 24.45 19.66
N SER A 713 -4.73 23.57 20.56
CA SER A 713 -3.91 22.50 21.11
C SER A 713 -3.50 21.49 20.05
N THR A 714 -2.30 20.91 20.19
CA THR A 714 -1.84 19.80 19.37
C THR A 714 -2.11 18.49 20.11
N VAL A 715 -2.69 17.52 19.40
CA VAL A 715 -2.82 16.16 19.93
C VAL A 715 -1.47 15.49 19.80
N ASP A 716 -0.90 15.08 20.94
CA ASP A 716 0.31 14.27 20.95
C ASP A 716 -0.05 12.83 20.58
N GLN A 717 0.22 12.46 19.33
CA GLN A 717 0.04 11.08 18.84
C GLN A 717 1.20 10.16 19.24
N GLY A 718 2.20 10.71 19.95
CA GLY A 718 3.45 10.03 20.26
C GLY A 718 4.29 9.75 19.00
N PRO A 719 5.52 9.25 19.19
CA PRO A 719 6.46 9.02 18.10
C PRO A 719 6.22 7.69 17.39
N VAL A 720 4.97 7.37 17.03
CA VAL A 720 4.59 6.07 16.45
C VAL A 720 5.31 5.82 15.14
N LYS A 721 5.40 6.83 14.27
CA LYS A 721 6.11 6.74 12.99
C LYS A 721 7.60 6.48 13.20
N GLU A 722 8.22 7.26 14.08
CA GLU A 722 9.64 7.18 14.41
C GLU A 722 10.00 5.83 15.04
N ILE A 723 9.12 5.29 15.90
CA ILE A 723 9.26 3.96 16.47
C ILE A 723 9.21 2.89 15.38
N LEU A 724 8.19 2.93 14.50
CA LEU A 724 8.04 1.93 13.43
C LEU A 724 9.16 1.99 12.40
N GLU A 725 9.56 3.18 11.96
CA GLU A 725 10.69 3.37 11.04
C GLU A 725 12.00 2.91 11.65
N THR A 726 12.28 3.26 12.91
CA THR A 726 13.50 2.82 13.60
C THR A 726 13.51 1.30 13.82
N ALA A 727 12.38 0.72 14.23
CA ALA A 727 12.25 -0.73 14.36
C ALA A 727 12.50 -1.43 13.02
N TYR A 728 11.93 -0.92 11.94
CA TYR A 728 12.11 -1.47 10.60
C TYR A 728 13.55 -1.35 10.10
N ASP A 729 14.19 -0.20 10.32
CA ASP A 729 15.60 0.02 9.97
C ASP A 729 16.52 -0.94 10.73
N LEU A 730 16.28 -1.15 12.04
CA LEU A 730 17.06 -2.09 12.83
C LEU A 730 16.80 -3.55 12.39
N ILE A 731 15.55 -3.95 12.13
CA ILE A 731 15.22 -5.28 11.59
C ILE A 731 15.93 -5.55 10.26
N ARG A 732 16.08 -4.52 9.41
CA ARG A 732 16.70 -4.66 8.09
C ARG A 732 18.22 -4.77 8.14
N ASN A 733 18.84 -4.04 9.06
CA ASN A 733 20.29 -3.80 9.02
C ASN A 733 21.06 -4.51 10.14
N ASP A 734 20.38 -4.97 11.19
CA ASP A 734 20.97 -5.68 12.31
C ASP A 734 20.80 -7.21 12.16
N THR A 735 21.68 -7.97 12.81
CA THR A 735 21.61 -9.43 12.89
C THR A 735 20.70 -9.94 14.01
N GLU A 736 20.34 -9.08 14.96
CA GLU A 736 19.45 -9.39 16.08
C GLU A 736 18.12 -8.62 15.99
N ARG A 737 17.07 -9.12 16.67
CA ARG A 737 15.80 -8.41 16.75
C ARG A 737 15.97 -7.15 17.61
N PRO A 738 15.43 -5.99 17.19
CA PRO A 738 15.54 -4.79 18.00
C PRO A 738 14.76 -4.94 19.29
N ASN A 739 15.47 -4.81 20.41
CA ASN A 739 14.86 -4.63 21.72
C ASN A 739 14.58 -3.15 22.01
N ILE A 740 13.77 -2.87 23.02
CA ILE A 740 13.40 -1.49 23.41
C ILE A 740 14.63 -0.61 23.68
N THR A 741 15.70 -1.17 24.25
CA THR A 741 16.90 -0.40 24.57
C THR A 741 17.61 0.07 23.31
N ALA A 742 17.77 -0.81 22.33
CA ALA A 742 18.34 -0.47 21.02
C ALA A 742 17.48 0.57 20.29
N LEU A 743 16.16 0.37 20.28
CA LEU A 743 15.18 1.32 19.76
C LEU A 743 15.33 2.70 20.40
N ARG A 744 15.38 2.77 21.73
CA ARG A 744 15.49 4.03 22.46
C ARG A 744 16.77 4.77 22.11
N LEU A 745 17.91 4.07 22.05
CA LEU A 745 19.19 4.69 21.71
C LEU A 745 19.20 5.22 20.28
N THR A 746 18.69 4.43 19.32
CA THR A 746 18.62 4.83 17.92
C THR A 746 17.63 5.97 17.71
N ILE A 747 16.48 5.96 18.36
CA ILE A 747 15.50 7.07 18.31
C ILE A 747 16.12 8.35 18.84
N LYS A 748 16.79 8.30 20.00
CA LYS A 748 17.48 9.48 20.57
C LYS A 748 18.57 10.03 19.65
N SER A 749 19.27 9.14 18.94
CA SER A 749 20.31 9.54 17.99
C SER A 749 19.75 10.12 16.70
N LYS A 750 18.64 9.56 16.17
CA LYS A 750 18.07 9.90 14.86
C LYS A 750 17.12 11.09 14.93
N TYR A 751 16.43 11.27 16.06
CA TYR A 751 15.38 12.28 16.23
C TYR A 751 15.68 13.18 17.43
N PRO A 752 16.32 14.36 17.23
CA PRO A 752 16.75 15.24 18.31
C PRO A 752 15.62 15.74 19.24
N HIS A 753 14.40 15.83 18.73
CA HIS A 753 13.21 16.22 19.50
C HIS A 753 12.72 15.12 20.47
N LEU A 754 13.20 13.89 20.33
CA LEU A 754 12.87 12.73 21.18
C LEU A 754 14.02 12.35 22.13
N LYS A 755 14.97 13.25 22.39
CA LYS A 755 16.15 12.99 23.24
C LYS A 755 15.81 12.48 24.65
N ASP A 756 14.62 12.83 25.16
CA ASP A 756 14.17 12.49 26.52
C ASP A 756 13.27 11.25 26.58
N ILE A 757 13.00 10.59 25.43
CA ILE A 757 12.15 9.41 25.38
C ILE A 757 12.67 8.26 26.27
N THR A 758 11.77 7.63 27.00
CA THR A 758 12.08 6.53 27.93
C THR A 758 11.73 5.17 27.31
N SER A 759 12.36 4.10 27.83
CA SER A 759 12.02 2.73 27.42
C SER A 759 10.55 2.40 27.70
N GLU A 760 10.02 2.91 28.81
CA GLU A 760 8.63 2.68 29.21
C GLU A 760 7.63 3.32 28.25
N GLN A 761 7.90 4.56 27.81
CA GLN A 761 7.07 5.22 26.79
C GLN A 761 7.04 4.43 25.48
N ILE A 762 8.21 3.99 25.01
CA ILE A 762 8.30 3.16 23.79
C ILE A 762 7.52 1.86 23.96
N LYS A 763 7.63 1.21 25.13
CA LYS A 763 6.91 -0.02 25.46
C LYS A 763 5.40 0.16 25.41
N ILE A 764 4.88 1.23 26.03
CA ILE A 764 3.45 1.56 26.03
C ILE A 764 2.96 1.75 24.58
N HIS A 765 3.68 2.51 23.76
CA HIS A 765 3.30 2.70 22.36
C HIS A 765 3.28 1.38 21.59
N ILE A 766 4.31 0.53 21.72
CA ILE A 766 4.36 -0.76 21.02
C ILE A 766 3.23 -1.70 21.47
N GLN A 767 2.91 -1.73 22.76
CA GLN A 767 1.79 -2.53 23.28
C GLN A 767 0.43 -2.04 22.77
N SER A 768 0.22 -0.73 22.70
CA SER A 768 -0.97 -0.13 22.09
C SER A 768 -1.07 -0.49 20.61
N LEU A 769 0.04 -0.40 19.87
CA LEU A 769 0.07 -0.74 18.45
C LEU A 769 -0.20 -2.24 18.22
N LYS A 770 0.35 -3.14 19.05
CA LYS A 770 0.03 -4.58 19.03
C LYS A 770 -1.45 -4.84 19.29
N THR A 771 -2.11 -4.01 20.09
CA THR A 771 -3.55 -4.14 20.34
C THR A 771 -4.38 -3.69 19.13
N ILE A 772 -3.98 -2.61 18.47
CA ILE A 772 -4.70 -2.03 17.31
C ILE A 772 -4.48 -2.88 16.05
N VAL A 773 -3.24 -3.34 15.80
CA VAL A 773 -2.85 -4.12 14.61
C VAL A 773 -2.10 -5.41 14.99
N PRO A 774 -2.79 -6.38 15.63
CA PRO A 774 -2.14 -7.55 16.24
C PRO A 774 -1.38 -8.43 15.26
N ASN A 775 -1.81 -8.49 14.00
CA ASN A 775 -1.15 -9.28 12.96
C ASN A 775 0.06 -8.58 12.35
N TYR A 776 0.25 -7.29 12.61
CA TYR A 776 1.32 -6.49 12.02
C TYR A 776 2.51 -6.30 12.95
N ILE A 777 2.31 -6.42 14.26
CA ILE A 777 3.34 -6.16 15.28
C ILE A 777 3.42 -7.33 16.26
N THR A 778 4.61 -7.89 16.40
CA THR A 778 4.94 -8.84 17.46
C THR A 778 5.75 -8.12 18.54
N PHE A 779 5.39 -8.33 19.80
CA PHE A 779 6.12 -7.78 20.94
C PHE A 779 6.17 -8.83 22.05
N GLU A 780 7.37 -9.36 22.30
CA GLU A 780 7.67 -10.44 23.25
C GLU A 780 9.07 -10.20 23.85
N ASN A 781 9.23 -10.37 25.16
CA ASN A 781 10.51 -10.19 25.86
C ASN A 781 11.23 -8.86 25.56
N ASP A 782 10.48 -7.77 25.43
CA ASP A 782 10.98 -6.44 25.04
C ASP A 782 11.59 -6.35 23.64
N GLU A 783 11.43 -7.38 22.80
CA GLU A 783 11.78 -7.38 21.38
C GLU A 783 10.57 -7.04 20.52
N ILE A 784 10.78 -6.21 19.51
CA ILE A 784 9.76 -5.89 18.51
C ILE A 784 10.02 -6.65 17.21
N GLY A 785 8.94 -7.09 16.56
CA GLY A 785 8.96 -7.52 15.17
C GLY A 785 7.83 -6.86 14.40
N LEU A 786 8.09 -6.58 13.12
CA LEU A 786 7.12 -6.01 12.19
C LEU A 786 6.84 -7.03 11.09
N GLN A 787 5.56 -7.33 10.86
CA GLN A 787 5.11 -8.26 9.80
C GLN A 787 4.78 -7.52 8.50
N ASN A 788 4.96 -6.20 8.46
CA ASN A 788 4.79 -5.37 7.28
C ASN A 788 5.65 -4.10 7.37
N THR A 789 5.72 -3.35 6.27
CA THR A 789 6.44 -2.07 6.23
C THR A 789 5.75 -1.01 7.10
N PRO A 790 6.50 -0.04 7.68
CA PRO A 790 5.93 1.06 8.45
C PRO A 790 4.81 1.79 7.71
N ALA A 791 4.93 1.99 6.40
CA ALA A 791 3.92 2.65 5.58
C ALA A 791 2.58 1.90 5.57
N ILE A 792 2.60 0.58 5.44
CA ILE A 792 1.37 -0.24 5.44
C ILE A 792 0.80 -0.34 6.85
N ILE A 793 1.65 -0.46 7.88
CA ILE A 793 1.22 -0.46 9.28
C ILE A 793 0.52 0.87 9.61
N LEU A 794 1.13 2.00 9.25
CA LEU A 794 0.54 3.33 9.44
C LEU A 794 -0.74 3.52 8.65
N ALA A 795 -0.81 3.04 7.40
CA ALA A 795 -2.03 3.07 6.61
C ALA A 795 -3.15 2.28 7.28
N GLN A 796 -2.85 1.08 7.81
CA GLN A 796 -3.82 0.24 8.51
C GLN A 796 -4.26 0.86 9.84
N ILE A 797 -3.33 1.44 10.61
CA ILE A 797 -3.66 2.18 11.84
C ILE A 797 -4.59 3.33 11.49
N ASN A 798 -4.28 4.12 10.46
CA ASN A 798 -5.13 5.21 10.02
C ASN A 798 -6.51 4.72 9.54
N GLN A 799 -6.57 3.55 8.90
CA GLN A 799 -7.81 2.91 8.45
C GLN A 799 -8.65 2.32 9.59
N ILE A 800 -8.03 1.85 10.68
CA ILE A 800 -8.73 1.39 11.89
C ILE A 800 -9.14 2.60 12.75
N SER A 801 -8.35 3.67 12.72
CA SER A 801 -8.66 4.95 13.37
C SER A 801 -9.70 5.79 12.62
N SER A 802 -10.09 5.37 11.41
CA SER A 802 -11.07 6.06 10.56
C SER A 802 -12.51 5.62 10.78
N ASP A 803 -12.79 4.71 11.72
CA ASP A 803 -14.17 4.46 12.18
C ASP A 803 -14.77 5.68 12.92
N THR A 804 -14.01 6.77 13.11
CA THR A 804 -14.47 8.04 13.73
C THR A 804 -13.72 9.30 13.24
N ASN A 805 -13.28 9.39 11.97
CA ASN A 805 -12.68 10.65 11.47
C ASN A 805 -12.99 10.92 10.00
N ILE A 806 -13.39 12.16 9.72
CA ILE A 806 -13.54 12.77 8.39
C ILE A 806 -12.30 12.47 7.51
N PRO A 807 -12.47 11.93 6.27
CA PRO A 807 -11.36 11.64 5.36
C PRO A 807 -10.43 12.85 5.13
N PHE A 808 -9.12 12.61 5.04
CA PHE A 808 -8.08 13.65 4.94
C PHE A 808 -8.37 14.70 3.85
N GLU A 809 -8.89 14.25 2.71
CA GLU A 809 -9.26 15.08 1.56
C GLU A 809 -10.42 16.06 1.79
N PHE A 810 -11.23 15.85 2.82
CA PHE A 810 -12.34 16.73 3.20
C PHE A 810 -12.02 17.62 4.40
N ARG A 811 -10.97 17.28 5.14
CA ARG A 811 -10.58 17.94 6.38
C ARG A 811 -10.34 19.44 6.21
N ASP A 812 -9.61 19.83 5.17
CA ASP A 812 -9.29 21.24 4.92
C ASP A 812 -10.54 22.07 4.56
N ILE A 813 -11.51 21.44 3.87
CA ILE A 813 -12.79 22.07 3.51
C ILE A 813 -13.60 22.36 4.77
N PHE A 814 -13.71 21.40 5.69
CA PHE A 814 -14.39 21.60 6.96
C PHE A 814 -13.67 22.64 7.83
N ILE A 815 -12.34 22.57 7.94
CA ILE A 815 -11.56 23.54 8.71
C ILE A 815 -11.81 24.96 8.19
N GLN A 816 -11.77 25.17 6.88
CA GLN A 816 -12.01 26.49 6.27
C GLN A 816 -13.46 26.97 6.48
N ALA A 817 -14.45 26.09 6.31
CA ALA A 817 -15.87 26.42 6.49
C ALA A 817 -16.19 26.91 7.91
N PHE A 818 -15.59 26.28 8.92
CA PHE A 818 -15.76 26.65 10.33
C PHE A 818 -14.78 27.73 10.82
N SER A 819 -13.87 28.22 9.96
CA SER A 819 -12.94 29.32 10.26
C SER A 819 -13.46 30.69 9.83
N GLN A 820 -14.50 30.74 9.00
CA GLN A 820 -15.10 32.00 8.55
C GLN A 820 -16.09 32.50 9.63
N LYS A 821 -15.81 33.71 10.14
CA LYS A 821 -16.60 34.42 11.16
C LYS A 821 -18.02 34.72 10.70
#